data_AF-A0A3B4FWK4-F1
#
_entry.id   AF-A0A3B4FWK4-F1
#
_cell.length_a   1.000
_cell.length_b   1.000
_cell.length_c   1.000
_cell.angle_alpha   90.00
_cell.angle_beta   90.00
_cell.angle_gamma   90.00
#
_symmetry.space_group_name_H-M   'P 1'
#
loop_
_entity.id
_entity.type
_entity.pdbx_description
1 polymer ?
#
loop_
_entity_poly.entity_id
_entity_poly.type
_entity_poly.pdbx_seq_one_letter_code
_entity_poly.pdbx_strand_id
1 'polypeptide(L)'
;MAQGVHSGQRGFLDFSPTRRDYKDKENDVPVLSLIQFSKAPFVTFGSVKLGTSKSAVLRIENPTEYAAAEVSVDKIPSSKGFSVDFGPCFQPGGSFTLVVTWTPTEEGGIRELIVLNASGVLKHQAVLLGRAEAPKRKKKTLWDTIKSKREGEKMTTLRRKVEAYLAGRQMRRGYLEKKAASITLQAAFRGMRVRAELKKKHQAATVIQALARMFLCRKRYLLLHSAAIVIQSRYRALLLCRVQLNEFRKLKQATVKIQAVFRGFRERRDLKRQHKASRAIQAHFRMHRMRVAYLALKCASIIIQERYRAKRLMVQQMQSYRTMKHAVIVIQAAYRGHKARRKIANMHQAASVIQRKFLAIRDRKNFLAVRVAVLACQQRYRAVTLARKARLDYLSKRRAVVCLQAAYRGYVVRKRLCIEHMAAVTIQSQYRMYQQKNNYKRLCWAATVLQTRYRANKKMRAEVHALSVKKNAAVVLQAAFRGMKLRQMIKQKHQAASVIQRAYRAHCEHREYLTLKSSVLTLQRRYRASVAAKKQLQTYQKLHRAAVVLQAAYRGQQVRQEVAHWHQAATVIQSAFRKHREVVKFQAMRLSAIIIQRRYQAHVLQRHSMHRAATVIQANFRRYKLQSEFRRQRWATCVLQQRFRAQRTRNLVVKHYQEVRKAAIILQAAYRGMKSRQMIKQKHQAASVIQRTYRAHCEHREYLTLKSSVLTVQRRYRASVAAKKQLQTYQKLLRHWLARRHKAATVIQQAVWKFLLLRRQKRVQQGILKAQALWRGHCSRRLNDNPKIVKLRHRLRVVTASVREEDKLCNKTSSALDYLLRYKHFSYILEALKNLETATRLSPECCERLVESGATNVIFTLIRCCNRSVPCMDVITFSIQILLNLSKYHKTIEAVYSVENSVETLLDLLQRYREKAGDKVAEKGGSIFTKACFLLALLLQDKQRTEEVKKLPKVLDRIHSIYRLTARKHKMDTERTIIKQKMSASINGSFFVPVTFLFSFRFAPDWVLRRDKLKDIVDPLRAIQMVANTLSIVL
;
A
#
# COMPACT_ATOMS: atom_id res chain seq x y z
N MET A 1 1.49 -12.05 -45.62
CA MET A 1 1.47 -12.53 -47.02
C MET A 1 1.50 -11.30 -47.90
N ALA A 2 2.35 -11.12 -48.91
CA ALA A 2 3.45 -11.96 -49.46
C ALA A 2 4.67 -11.03 -49.75
N GLN A 3 5.94 -11.41 -49.56
CA GLN A 3 6.87 -12.05 -50.54
C GLN A 3 6.86 -11.40 -51.94
N GLY A 4 7.97 -11.02 -52.59
CA GLY A 4 9.40 -10.91 -52.21
C GLY A 4 9.97 -9.52 -52.58
N VAL A 5 11.14 -9.28 -53.19
CA VAL A 5 12.31 -10.11 -53.63
C VAL A 5 13.59 -9.21 -53.47
N HIS A 6 14.80 -9.70 -53.80
CA HIS A 6 16.12 -9.08 -53.59
C HIS A 6 16.57 -7.98 -54.58
N SER A 7 17.23 -6.94 -54.07
CA SER A 7 18.66 -6.57 -54.30
C SER A 7 18.93 -5.18 -53.70
N GLY A 8 20.11 -4.79 -53.20
CA GLY A 8 21.40 -5.47 -53.13
C GLY A 8 22.55 -4.49 -53.36
N GLN A 9 22.83 -3.56 -52.43
CA GLN A 9 23.94 -2.60 -52.59
C GLN A 9 24.72 -2.29 -51.30
N ARG A 10 26.02 -2.03 -51.50
CA ARG A 10 27.08 -2.00 -50.48
C ARG A 10 27.17 -0.64 -49.79
N GLY A 11 27.43 -0.65 -48.48
CA GLY A 11 28.05 0.48 -47.79
C GLY A 11 29.57 0.38 -47.88
N PHE A 12 30.18 1.06 -48.87
CA PHE A 12 31.63 1.30 -48.93
C PHE A 12 31.91 2.68 -48.33
N LEU A 13 32.90 2.79 -47.43
CA LEU A 13 33.45 4.06 -46.97
C LEU A 13 34.91 4.14 -47.45
N ASP A 14 35.13 4.84 -48.56
CA ASP A 14 36.46 5.04 -49.11
C ASP A 14 37.25 6.13 -48.36
N PHE A 15 38.52 5.84 -48.12
CA PHE A 15 39.54 6.82 -47.79
C PHE A 15 40.15 7.38 -49.08
N SER A 16 40.29 8.70 -49.21
CA SER A 16 41.34 9.31 -50.06
C SER A 16 41.65 10.78 -49.72
N PRO A 17 42.84 11.29 -50.07
CA PRO A 17 43.52 12.31 -49.27
C PRO A 17 43.44 13.75 -49.84
N THR A 18 43.57 14.74 -48.96
CA THR A 18 43.69 16.15 -49.34
C THR A 18 45.12 16.54 -49.73
N ARG A 19 45.22 17.15 -50.93
CA ARG A 19 46.43 17.74 -51.52
C ARG A 19 46.85 18.98 -50.73
N ARG A 20 48.17 19.21 -50.56
CA ARG A 20 48.73 20.44 -49.95
C ARG A 20 49.26 21.40 -51.01
N ASP A 21 49.08 22.69 -50.76
CA ASP A 21 49.65 23.78 -51.56
C ASP A 21 51.18 23.80 -51.52
N TYR A 22 51.79 24.22 -52.64
CA TYR A 22 53.17 24.69 -52.71
C TYR A 22 53.18 26.22 -52.83
N LYS A 23 54.10 26.86 -52.10
CA LYS A 23 54.53 28.25 -52.32
C LYS A 23 56.04 28.34 -52.16
N ASP A 24 56.64 29.19 -52.98
CA ASP A 24 58.09 29.32 -53.14
C ASP A 24 58.81 29.76 -51.86
N LYS A 25 59.98 29.16 -51.62
CA LYS A 25 60.94 29.52 -50.56
C LYS A 25 62.36 29.26 -51.07
N GLU A 26 62.87 30.12 -51.96
CA GLU A 26 64.24 30.02 -52.48
C GLU A 26 65.21 31.07 -51.90
N ASN A 27 64.73 32.02 -51.09
CA ASN A 27 65.53 33.13 -50.53
C ASN A 27 65.50 33.27 -49.00
N ASP A 28 64.92 32.30 -48.26
CA ASP A 28 65.15 32.22 -46.80
C ASP A 28 66.54 31.63 -46.56
N VAL A 29 67.44 32.36 -45.89
CA VAL A 29 68.72 31.80 -45.43
C VAL A 29 68.42 30.59 -44.53
N PRO A 30 68.98 29.40 -44.81
CA PRO A 30 68.66 28.21 -44.03
C PRO A 30 69.10 28.37 -42.58
N VAL A 31 68.16 28.21 -41.65
CA VAL A 31 68.38 28.32 -40.20
C VAL A 31 68.35 26.93 -39.55
N LEU A 32 69.38 26.62 -38.76
CA LEU A 32 69.45 25.45 -37.89
C LEU A 32 69.34 25.91 -36.42
N SER A 33 68.20 25.63 -35.80
CA SER A 33 67.97 25.90 -34.38
C SER A 33 68.50 24.76 -33.51
N LEU A 34 69.29 25.06 -32.48
CA LEU A 34 69.94 24.08 -31.58
C LEU A 34 68.99 23.54 -30.49
N ILE A 35 67.82 23.03 -30.91
CA ILE A 35 66.82 22.41 -30.03
C ILE A 35 66.67 20.92 -30.31
N GLN A 36 66.29 20.16 -29.29
CA GLN A 36 66.09 18.72 -29.41
C GLN A 36 65.03 18.40 -30.47
N PHE A 37 65.40 17.58 -31.46
CA PHE A 37 64.59 17.25 -32.66
C PHE A 37 64.37 18.39 -33.68
N SER A 38 65.29 19.36 -33.77
CA SER A 38 65.36 20.35 -34.85
C SER A 38 65.28 19.71 -36.24
N LYS A 39 64.43 20.23 -37.14
CA LYS A 39 64.37 19.79 -38.53
C LYS A 39 65.63 20.25 -39.28
N ALA A 40 66.35 19.32 -39.91
CA ALA A 40 67.52 19.64 -40.72
C ALA A 40 67.16 20.59 -41.88
N PRO A 41 67.79 21.78 -41.99
CA PRO A 41 67.57 22.68 -43.11
C PRO A 41 68.36 22.23 -44.36
N PHE A 42 67.99 22.76 -45.52
CA PHE A 42 68.65 22.50 -46.79
C PHE A 42 69.50 23.70 -47.19
N VAL A 43 70.80 23.49 -47.41
CA VAL A 43 71.75 24.47 -47.94
C VAL A 43 71.99 24.13 -49.41
N THR A 44 71.55 25.01 -50.31
CA THR A 44 71.58 24.80 -51.76
C THR A 44 72.68 25.61 -52.42
N PHE A 45 73.52 24.94 -53.20
CA PHE A 45 74.58 25.55 -54.00
C PHE A 45 74.15 25.81 -55.45
N GLY A 46 73.04 25.20 -55.90
CA GLY A 46 72.61 25.25 -57.31
C GLY A 46 73.58 24.53 -58.24
N SER A 47 73.63 24.95 -59.51
CA SER A 47 74.63 24.47 -60.47
C SER A 47 75.99 25.17 -60.28
N VAL A 48 77.06 24.39 -60.28
CA VAL A 48 78.47 24.79 -60.12
C VAL A 48 79.28 24.06 -61.20
N LYS A 49 80.27 24.72 -61.81
CA LYS A 49 81.10 24.08 -62.85
C LYS A 49 82.20 23.24 -62.21
N LEU A 50 82.50 22.08 -62.79
CA LEU A 50 83.62 21.25 -62.36
C LEU A 50 84.92 22.06 -62.25
N GLY A 51 85.62 21.94 -61.13
CA GLY A 51 86.85 22.70 -60.84
C GLY A 51 86.66 24.14 -60.37
N THR A 52 85.43 24.59 -60.11
CA THR A 52 85.15 25.91 -59.49
C THR A 52 84.52 25.76 -58.11
N SER A 53 84.78 26.69 -57.19
CA SER A 53 84.24 26.67 -55.83
C SER A 53 83.06 27.63 -55.67
N LYS A 54 82.05 27.25 -54.88
CA LYS A 54 80.93 28.12 -54.50
C LYS A 54 80.60 27.97 -53.02
N SER A 55 80.41 29.10 -52.33
CA SER A 55 80.09 29.15 -50.90
C SER A 55 78.61 29.49 -50.67
N ALA A 56 78.03 28.90 -49.62
CA ALA A 56 76.66 29.15 -49.16
C ALA A 56 76.65 29.25 -47.62
N VAL A 57 75.73 30.05 -47.08
CA VAL A 57 75.67 30.39 -45.64
C VAL A 57 74.56 29.60 -44.95
N LEU A 58 74.88 28.98 -43.81
CA LEU A 58 73.96 28.35 -42.88
C LEU A 58 73.94 29.17 -41.57
N ARG A 59 72.78 29.70 -41.16
CA ARG A 59 72.66 30.37 -39.85
C ARG A 59 72.34 29.34 -38.77
N ILE A 60 73.07 29.38 -37.66
CA ILE A 60 72.88 28.49 -36.51
C ILE A 60 72.46 29.34 -35.32
N GLU A 61 71.34 28.98 -34.69
CA GLU A 61 70.72 29.74 -33.60
C GLU A 61 70.66 28.91 -32.32
N ASN A 62 71.09 29.49 -31.20
CA ASN A 62 70.91 28.94 -29.86
C ASN A 62 69.76 29.67 -29.15
N PRO A 63 68.50 29.21 -29.25
CA PRO A 63 67.37 29.85 -28.58
C PRO A 63 67.29 29.57 -27.08
N THR A 64 68.31 28.93 -26.49
CA THR A 64 68.34 28.59 -25.06
C THR A 64 68.95 29.75 -24.27
N GLU A 65 68.19 30.34 -23.35
CA GLU A 65 68.61 31.53 -22.58
C GLU A 65 69.61 31.22 -21.45
N TYR A 66 69.75 29.95 -21.03
CA TYR A 66 70.41 29.58 -19.76
C TYR A 66 71.78 28.89 -19.94
N ALA A 67 72.24 28.62 -21.16
CA ALA A 67 73.48 27.87 -21.40
C ALA A 67 74.17 28.29 -22.71
N ALA A 68 75.48 28.56 -22.62
CA ALA A 68 76.34 28.72 -23.79
C ALA A 68 76.50 27.37 -24.52
N ALA A 69 76.58 27.42 -25.85
CA ALA A 69 76.69 26.23 -26.69
C ALA A 69 78.00 26.24 -27.47
N GLU A 70 78.85 25.24 -27.21
CA GLU A 70 80.04 24.98 -28.01
C GLU A 70 79.65 24.11 -29.20
N VAL A 71 79.82 24.63 -30.42
CA VAL A 71 79.43 23.93 -31.66
C VAL A 71 80.66 23.55 -32.46
N SER A 72 80.83 22.25 -32.68
CA SER A 72 81.94 21.67 -33.46
C SER A 72 81.41 20.93 -34.70
N VAL A 73 82.17 20.90 -35.79
CA VAL A 73 81.84 20.12 -36.99
C VAL A 73 82.32 18.68 -36.78
N ASP A 74 81.40 17.79 -36.44
CA ASP A 74 81.66 16.37 -36.15
C ASP A 74 81.90 15.55 -37.43
N LYS A 75 81.28 15.95 -38.56
CA LYS A 75 81.54 15.32 -39.86
C LYS A 75 81.19 16.24 -41.04
N ILE A 76 82.14 16.38 -41.97
CA ILE A 76 81.97 17.05 -43.27
C ILE A 76 82.47 16.14 -44.42
N PRO A 77 81.80 16.09 -45.60
CA PRO A 77 82.21 15.24 -46.73
C PRO A 77 83.29 15.90 -47.60
N SER A 78 84.48 16.16 -47.05
CA SER A 78 85.57 16.83 -47.77
C SER A 78 86.13 16.06 -48.96
N SER A 79 86.01 14.73 -48.96
CA SER A 79 86.34 13.89 -50.13
C SER A 79 85.43 14.13 -51.35
N LYS A 80 84.33 14.87 -51.20
CA LYS A 80 83.47 15.34 -52.29
C LYS A 80 83.51 16.86 -52.48
N GLY A 81 84.58 17.49 -52.00
CA GLY A 81 84.86 18.91 -52.21
C GLY A 81 84.18 19.88 -51.24
N PHE A 82 83.61 19.42 -50.12
CA PHE A 82 83.03 20.30 -49.11
C PHE A 82 84.06 20.72 -48.04
N SER A 83 84.21 22.02 -47.84
CA SER A 83 85.02 22.63 -46.77
C SER A 83 84.19 23.64 -45.96
N VAL A 84 84.60 23.88 -44.73
CA VAL A 84 84.00 24.84 -43.79
C VAL A 84 85.14 25.47 -43.01
N ASP A 85 85.15 26.78 -42.93
CA ASP A 85 86.13 27.51 -42.13
C ASP A 85 85.71 27.54 -40.64
N PHE A 86 86.71 27.46 -39.76
CA PHE A 86 86.59 27.05 -38.35
C PHE A 86 85.92 28.12 -37.44
N GLY A 87 85.50 27.73 -36.22
CA GLY A 87 84.98 28.67 -35.22
C GLY A 87 85.01 28.12 -33.78
N PRO A 88 84.81 28.98 -32.76
CA PRO A 88 84.43 28.52 -31.41
C PRO A 88 83.34 29.35 -30.68
N CYS A 89 82.65 28.69 -29.74
CA CYS A 89 81.88 29.19 -28.57
C CYS A 89 81.02 30.49 -28.67
N PHE A 90 79.71 30.39 -28.40
CA PHE A 90 78.78 31.53 -28.40
C PHE A 90 77.88 31.60 -27.14
N GLN A 91 77.55 32.83 -26.74
CA GLN A 91 76.69 33.16 -25.58
C GLN A 91 75.22 32.74 -25.78
N PRO A 92 74.42 32.56 -24.68
CA PRO A 92 73.00 32.22 -24.76
C PRO A 92 72.19 33.23 -25.59
N GLY A 93 71.20 32.75 -26.36
CA GLY A 93 70.34 33.58 -27.22
C GLY A 93 70.98 34.08 -28.53
N GLY A 94 72.25 33.77 -28.81
CA GLY A 94 72.97 34.22 -30.01
C GLY A 94 72.68 33.43 -31.29
N SER A 95 73.05 34.02 -32.44
CA SER A 95 73.08 33.37 -33.75
C SER A 95 74.42 33.59 -34.46
N PHE A 96 74.94 32.58 -35.14
CA PHE A 96 76.17 32.69 -35.94
C PHE A 96 75.99 32.11 -37.35
N THR A 97 76.80 32.55 -38.30
CA THR A 97 76.73 32.12 -39.71
C THR A 97 77.92 31.23 -40.06
N LEU A 98 77.65 29.95 -40.31
CA LEU A 98 78.63 28.99 -40.82
C LEU A 98 78.67 29.07 -42.35
N VAL A 99 79.84 29.40 -42.91
CA VAL A 99 80.06 29.39 -44.36
C VAL A 99 80.50 28.00 -44.78
N VAL A 100 79.73 27.37 -45.67
CA VAL A 100 80.05 26.07 -46.26
C VAL A 100 80.46 26.30 -47.71
N THR A 101 81.63 25.82 -48.12
CA THR A 101 82.15 25.94 -49.48
C THR A 101 82.17 24.59 -50.17
N TRP A 102 81.72 24.56 -51.42
CA TRP A 102 81.70 23.36 -52.25
C TRP A 102 82.47 23.54 -53.55
N THR A 103 83.40 22.62 -53.81
CA THR A 103 84.23 22.55 -55.02
C THR A 103 84.03 21.18 -55.67
N PRO A 104 83.05 21.00 -56.58
CA PRO A 104 82.79 19.70 -57.21
C PRO A 104 84.01 19.12 -57.93
N THR A 105 84.35 17.90 -57.55
CA THR A 105 85.39 17.05 -58.15
C THR A 105 84.84 16.09 -59.21
N GLU A 106 83.53 15.82 -59.21
CA GLU A 106 82.84 14.89 -60.11
C GLU A 106 81.57 15.52 -60.69
N GLU A 107 81.16 15.14 -61.90
CA GLU A 107 79.94 15.66 -62.56
C GLU A 107 78.66 15.04 -61.96
N GLY A 108 77.58 15.82 -61.88
CA GLY A 108 76.26 15.33 -61.47
C GLY A 108 75.68 15.98 -60.21
N GLY A 109 74.50 15.49 -59.77
CA GLY A 109 73.81 16.00 -58.59
C GLY A 109 74.38 15.41 -57.30
N ILE A 110 74.73 16.25 -56.33
CA ILE A 110 75.19 15.85 -55.01
C ILE A 110 74.13 16.12 -53.94
N ARG A 111 74.00 15.18 -52.99
CA ARG A 111 73.23 15.34 -51.77
C ARG A 111 73.98 14.71 -50.61
N GLU A 112 74.45 15.53 -49.69
CA GLU A 112 75.24 15.10 -48.54
C GLU A 112 74.73 15.73 -47.24
N LEU A 113 75.32 15.34 -46.12
CA LEU A 113 75.01 15.85 -44.78
C LEU A 113 76.26 16.43 -44.13
N ILE A 114 76.13 17.61 -43.53
CA ILE A 114 77.07 18.09 -42.51
C ILE A 114 76.48 17.78 -41.13
N VAL A 115 77.32 17.27 -40.22
CA VAL A 115 76.93 16.94 -38.84
C VAL A 115 77.65 17.88 -37.89
N LEU A 116 76.88 18.54 -37.05
CA LEU A 116 77.34 19.52 -36.05
C LEU A 116 77.04 18.96 -34.67
N ASN A 117 78.02 18.97 -33.77
CA ASN A 117 77.84 18.54 -32.38
C ASN A 117 77.79 19.78 -31.47
N ALA A 118 76.66 19.97 -30.79
CA ALA A 118 76.45 21.04 -29.83
C ALA A 118 76.62 20.51 -28.40
N SER A 119 77.54 21.14 -27.65
CA SER A 119 77.87 20.85 -26.25
C SER A 119 78.17 19.37 -25.96
N GLY A 120 78.74 18.66 -26.93
CA GLY A 120 79.18 17.25 -26.82
C GLY A 120 78.07 16.19 -26.83
N VAL A 121 76.80 16.57 -26.67
CA VAL A 121 75.69 15.63 -26.40
C VAL A 121 74.68 15.54 -27.56
N LEU A 122 74.47 16.62 -28.32
CA LEU A 122 73.43 16.69 -29.35
C LEU A 122 74.01 16.88 -30.75
N LYS A 123 73.81 15.87 -31.60
CA LYS A 123 74.20 15.91 -33.03
C LYS A 123 73.07 16.48 -33.88
N HIS A 124 73.27 17.69 -34.39
CA HIS A 124 72.41 18.36 -35.36
C HIS A 124 72.92 18.09 -36.79
N GLN A 125 72.04 18.22 -37.78
CA GLN A 125 72.36 17.94 -39.19
C GLN A 125 71.80 19.02 -40.10
N ALA A 126 72.53 19.35 -41.17
CA ALA A 126 72.02 20.12 -42.30
C ALA A 126 72.33 19.38 -43.62
N VAL A 127 71.44 19.51 -44.60
CA VAL A 127 71.53 18.82 -45.90
C VAL A 127 72.17 19.75 -46.92
N LEU A 128 73.27 19.31 -47.53
CA LEU A 128 73.96 20.04 -48.59
C LEU A 128 73.50 19.51 -49.95
N LEU A 129 73.08 20.42 -50.85
CA LEU A 129 72.54 20.08 -52.18
C LEU A 129 73.20 20.92 -53.28
N GLY A 130 73.64 20.29 -54.36
CA GLY A 130 74.20 21.01 -55.51
C GLY A 130 74.23 20.14 -56.78
N ARG A 131 74.56 20.75 -57.92
CA ARG A 131 74.78 20.03 -59.19
C ARG A 131 76.08 20.50 -59.84
N ALA A 132 76.94 19.57 -60.20
CA ALA A 132 78.17 19.80 -60.94
C ALA A 132 77.92 19.62 -62.44
N GLU A 133 78.36 20.57 -63.26
CA GLU A 133 78.21 20.54 -64.72
C GLU A 133 79.58 20.64 -65.42
N ALA A 134 79.83 19.78 -66.42
CA ALA A 134 81.05 19.81 -67.23
C ALA A 134 80.97 20.83 -68.38
N PRO A 135 82.10 21.46 -68.78
CA PRO A 135 82.15 22.34 -69.94
C PRO A 135 82.00 21.55 -71.26
N LYS A 136 80.95 21.87 -72.03
CA LYS A 136 80.66 21.23 -73.33
C LYS A 136 81.74 21.55 -74.38
N ARG A 137 82.39 20.52 -74.93
CA ARG A 137 83.35 20.65 -76.05
C ARG A 137 82.60 20.87 -77.39
N LYS A 138 83.00 21.87 -78.17
CA LYS A 138 82.51 22.11 -79.55
C LYS A 138 83.20 21.15 -80.53
N LYS A 139 82.46 20.58 -81.49
CA LYS A 139 83.02 19.88 -82.66
C LYS A 139 83.41 20.89 -83.74
N LYS A 140 84.59 20.74 -84.34
CA LYS A 140 84.97 21.37 -85.62
C LYS A 140 84.62 20.42 -86.79
N THR A 141 84.37 20.99 -87.97
CA THR A 141 83.88 20.31 -89.17
C THR A 141 84.96 20.05 -90.23
N LEU A 142 84.61 19.21 -91.21
CA LEU A 142 85.45 18.50 -92.18
C LEU A 142 86.08 19.36 -93.31
N TRP A 143 86.38 20.65 -93.08
CA TRP A 143 86.76 21.58 -94.17
C TRP A 143 88.24 22.03 -94.19
N ASP A 144 89.03 21.75 -93.15
CA ASP A 144 90.39 22.31 -92.97
C ASP A 144 91.54 21.35 -93.39
N THR A 145 91.34 20.37 -94.29
CA THR A 145 92.43 19.43 -94.68
C THR A 145 92.40 18.97 -96.14
N ILE A 146 92.16 19.91 -97.07
CA ILE A 146 92.45 19.73 -98.51
C ILE A 146 93.31 20.90 -99.01
N LYS A 147 94.65 20.79 -98.86
CA LYS A 147 95.67 21.28 -99.81
C LYS A 147 97.09 21.08 -99.26
N SER A 148 98.06 20.94 -100.19
CA SER A 148 99.53 20.87 -99.97
C SER A 148 100.01 19.57 -99.31
N LYS A 149 100.94 18.79 -99.88
CA LYS A 149 101.75 18.97 -101.11
C LYS A 149 102.07 17.61 -101.77
N ARG A 150 102.43 17.66 -103.05
CA ARG A 150 102.73 16.52 -103.95
C ARG A 150 104.22 16.09 -103.89
N GLU A 151 104.52 15.09 -104.72
CA GLU A 151 105.85 14.64 -105.21
C GLU A 151 106.70 13.79 -104.24
N GLY A 152 107.44 12.77 -104.68
CA GLY A 152 107.60 12.21 -106.04
C GLY A 152 108.22 10.80 -105.99
N GLU A 153 108.14 10.05 -107.11
CA GLU A 153 108.48 8.61 -107.18
C GLU A 153 109.99 8.27 -107.34
N LYS A 154 110.27 6.95 -107.38
CA LYS A 154 111.42 6.23 -108.01
C LYS A 154 112.61 5.85 -107.10
N MET A 155 113.24 4.66 -107.21
CA MET A 155 112.88 3.40 -107.89
C MET A 155 113.69 2.21 -107.30
N THR A 156 113.10 1.01 -107.23
CA THR A 156 113.75 -0.32 -107.37
C THR A 156 115.08 -0.68 -106.65
N THR A 157 115.27 -0.38 -105.37
CA THR A 157 116.29 -1.10 -104.53
C THR A 157 115.77 -1.66 -103.20
N LEU A 158 114.49 -1.45 -102.88
CA LEU A 158 113.89 -1.89 -101.61
C LEU A 158 113.18 -3.25 -101.64
N ARG A 159 113.00 -3.87 -102.82
CA ARG A 159 112.07 -4.99 -103.02
C ARG A 159 112.42 -6.26 -102.23
N ARG A 160 113.71 -6.57 -102.05
CA ARG A 160 114.19 -7.83 -101.45
C ARG A 160 114.31 -7.83 -99.91
N LYS A 161 114.27 -6.66 -99.24
CA LYS A 161 114.21 -6.56 -97.76
C LYS A 161 112.77 -6.53 -97.22
N VAL A 162 111.79 -6.17 -98.05
CA VAL A 162 110.38 -6.04 -97.64
C VAL A 162 109.71 -7.39 -97.41
N GLU A 163 110.01 -8.42 -98.21
CA GLU A 163 109.37 -9.74 -98.11
C GLU A 163 109.68 -10.47 -96.80
N ALA A 164 110.96 -10.48 -96.36
CA ALA A 164 111.35 -11.05 -95.07
C ALA A 164 110.70 -10.31 -93.88
N TYR A 165 110.57 -8.98 -93.96
CA TYR A 165 109.89 -8.18 -92.94
C TYR A 165 108.38 -8.43 -92.89
N LEU A 166 107.73 -8.62 -94.06
CA LEU A 166 106.31 -8.95 -94.14
C LEU A 166 106.00 -10.32 -93.52
N ALA A 167 106.80 -11.35 -93.82
CA ALA A 167 106.65 -12.69 -93.23
C ALA A 167 106.74 -12.67 -91.69
N GLY A 168 107.80 -12.04 -91.15
CA GLY A 168 107.96 -11.90 -89.69
C GLY A 168 106.85 -11.08 -89.03
N ARG A 169 106.36 -10.03 -89.71
CA ARG A 169 105.22 -9.21 -89.23
C ARG A 169 103.90 -9.99 -89.23
N GLN A 170 103.71 -10.93 -90.15
CA GLN A 170 102.49 -11.74 -90.25
C GLN A 170 102.47 -12.83 -89.15
N MET A 171 103.58 -13.52 -88.92
CA MET A 171 103.71 -14.50 -87.84
C MET A 171 103.55 -13.85 -86.45
N ARG A 172 104.17 -12.69 -86.21
CA ARG A 172 104.01 -11.92 -84.97
C ARG A 172 102.58 -11.41 -84.75
N ARG A 173 101.84 -11.08 -85.82
CA ARG A 173 100.42 -10.68 -85.75
C ARG A 173 99.56 -11.83 -85.24
N GLY A 174 99.69 -13.02 -85.82
CA GLY A 174 98.94 -14.21 -85.38
C GLY A 174 99.21 -14.61 -83.92
N TYR A 175 100.46 -14.48 -83.45
CA TYR A 175 100.78 -14.68 -82.03
C TYR A 175 100.13 -13.62 -81.12
N LEU A 176 100.17 -12.34 -81.51
CA LEU A 176 99.56 -11.25 -80.74
C LEU A 176 98.04 -11.37 -80.70
N GLU A 177 97.38 -11.80 -81.78
CA GLU A 177 95.94 -12.07 -81.81
C GLU A 177 95.56 -13.23 -80.87
N LYS A 178 96.29 -14.37 -80.93
CA LYS A 178 96.09 -15.49 -79.99
C LYS A 178 96.31 -15.06 -78.53
N LYS A 179 97.33 -14.24 -78.25
CA LYS A 179 97.61 -13.70 -76.91
C LYS A 179 96.52 -12.72 -76.46
N ALA A 180 96.05 -11.82 -77.32
CA ALA A 180 94.97 -10.88 -77.03
C ALA A 180 93.64 -11.59 -76.78
N ALA A 181 93.30 -12.60 -77.59
CA ALA A 181 92.13 -13.46 -77.38
C ALA A 181 92.21 -14.19 -76.03
N SER A 182 93.36 -14.79 -75.71
CA SER A 182 93.58 -15.48 -74.42
C SER A 182 93.45 -14.52 -73.22
N ILE A 183 94.07 -13.33 -73.29
CA ILE A 183 93.95 -12.30 -72.24
C ILE A 183 92.50 -11.83 -72.10
N THR A 184 91.78 -11.66 -73.21
CA THR A 184 90.36 -11.26 -73.21
C THR A 184 89.49 -12.34 -72.58
N LEU A 185 89.71 -13.61 -72.90
CA LEU A 185 88.98 -14.74 -72.31
C LEU A 185 89.28 -14.90 -70.81
N GLN A 186 90.54 -14.76 -70.41
CA GLN A 186 90.97 -14.78 -69.00
C GLN A 186 90.38 -13.59 -68.22
N ALA A 187 90.36 -12.39 -68.80
CA ALA A 187 89.74 -11.20 -68.19
C ALA A 187 88.21 -11.35 -68.08
N ALA A 188 87.56 -11.90 -69.11
CA ALA A 188 86.13 -12.19 -69.11
C ALA A 188 85.76 -13.24 -68.04
N PHE A 189 86.54 -14.32 -67.91
CA PHE A 189 86.33 -15.36 -66.90
C PHE A 189 86.61 -14.85 -65.47
N ARG A 190 87.70 -14.11 -65.24
CA ARG A 190 87.99 -13.45 -63.96
C ARG A 190 86.87 -12.47 -63.58
N GLY A 191 86.43 -11.64 -64.53
CA GLY A 191 85.31 -10.72 -64.35
C GLY A 191 83.98 -11.43 -64.09
N MET A 192 83.72 -12.57 -64.74
CA MET A 192 82.54 -13.40 -64.50
C MET A 192 82.56 -13.99 -63.08
N ARG A 193 83.67 -14.61 -62.64
CA ARG A 193 83.84 -15.11 -61.27
C ARG A 193 83.62 -14.01 -60.24
N VAL A 194 84.27 -12.85 -60.40
CA VAL A 194 84.12 -11.71 -59.48
C VAL A 194 82.66 -11.24 -59.45
N ARG A 195 81.99 -11.08 -60.59
CA ARG A 195 80.56 -10.69 -60.63
C ARG A 195 79.64 -11.73 -59.97
N ALA A 196 79.89 -13.02 -60.16
CA ALA A 196 79.12 -14.10 -59.53
C ALA A 196 79.31 -14.10 -58.00
N GLU A 197 80.53 -13.90 -57.52
CA GLU A 197 80.83 -13.79 -56.09
C GLU A 197 80.25 -12.49 -55.49
N LEU A 198 80.33 -11.37 -56.21
CA LEU A 198 79.72 -10.10 -55.80
C LEU A 198 78.19 -10.23 -55.71
N LYS A 199 77.55 -10.97 -56.64
CA LYS A 199 76.11 -11.27 -56.63
C LYS A 199 75.72 -12.11 -55.41
N LYS A 200 76.50 -13.15 -55.08
CA LYS A 200 76.32 -13.94 -53.84
C LYS A 200 76.45 -13.06 -52.59
N LYS A 201 77.49 -12.21 -52.51
CA LYS A 201 77.69 -11.26 -51.39
C LYS A 201 76.56 -10.23 -51.29
N HIS A 202 76.06 -9.71 -52.40
CA HIS A 202 74.89 -8.80 -52.42
C HIS A 202 73.59 -9.50 -52.02
N GLN A 203 73.37 -10.75 -52.44
CA GLN A 203 72.21 -11.53 -52.00
C GLN A 203 72.27 -11.80 -50.49
N ALA A 204 73.43 -12.23 -49.96
CA ALA A 204 73.63 -12.40 -48.52
C ALA A 204 73.42 -11.09 -47.74
N ALA A 205 74.00 -9.97 -48.22
CA ALA A 205 73.77 -8.65 -47.63
C ALA A 205 72.29 -8.23 -47.70
N THR A 206 71.57 -8.54 -48.78
CA THR A 206 70.13 -8.24 -48.92
C THR A 206 69.30 -9.06 -47.93
N VAL A 207 69.61 -10.35 -47.74
CA VAL A 207 68.95 -11.20 -46.74
C VAL A 207 69.24 -10.70 -45.33
N ILE A 208 70.49 -10.37 -45.00
CA ILE A 208 70.87 -9.81 -43.69
C ILE A 208 70.17 -8.46 -43.45
N GLN A 209 70.14 -7.57 -44.44
CA GLN A 209 69.42 -6.29 -44.34
C GLN A 209 67.91 -6.48 -44.22
N ALA A 210 67.31 -7.44 -44.93
CA ALA A 210 65.89 -7.76 -44.83
C ALA A 210 65.55 -8.33 -43.43
N LEU A 211 66.36 -9.25 -42.91
CA LEU A 211 66.21 -9.81 -41.56
C LEU A 211 66.43 -8.73 -40.48
N ALA A 212 67.41 -7.84 -40.63
CA ALA A 212 67.63 -6.73 -39.71
C ALA A 212 66.47 -5.73 -39.74
N ARG A 213 65.95 -5.37 -40.92
CA ARG A 213 64.75 -4.52 -41.07
C ARG A 213 63.52 -5.19 -40.47
N MET A 214 63.32 -6.49 -40.72
CA MET A 214 62.22 -7.28 -40.15
C MET A 214 62.32 -7.34 -38.62
N PHE A 215 63.51 -7.61 -38.06
CA PHE A 215 63.76 -7.62 -36.63
C PHE A 215 63.51 -6.25 -35.98
N LEU A 216 63.99 -5.16 -36.59
CA LEU A 216 63.76 -3.81 -36.10
C LEU A 216 62.27 -3.43 -36.16
N CYS A 217 61.57 -3.74 -37.26
CA CYS A 217 60.12 -3.53 -37.36
C CYS A 217 59.34 -4.38 -36.35
N ARG A 218 59.70 -5.66 -36.17
CA ARG A 218 59.07 -6.55 -35.17
C ARG A 218 59.34 -6.08 -33.74
N LYS A 219 60.56 -5.64 -33.42
CA LYS A 219 60.91 -5.02 -32.13
C LYS A 219 60.12 -3.74 -31.88
N ARG A 220 59.96 -2.87 -32.90
CA ARG A 220 59.19 -1.63 -32.81
C ARG A 220 57.68 -1.91 -32.66
N TYR A 221 57.16 -2.90 -33.37
CA TYR A 221 55.78 -3.38 -33.23
C TYR A 221 55.52 -3.96 -31.84
N LEU A 222 56.42 -4.83 -31.32
CA LEU A 222 56.29 -5.40 -29.97
C LEU A 222 56.40 -4.33 -28.87
N LEU A 223 57.23 -3.30 -29.05
CA LEU A 223 57.30 -2.14 -28.14
C LEU A 223 56.01 -1.31 -28.19
N LEU A 224 55.45 -1.05 -29.38
CA LEU A 224 54.16 -0.36 -29.51
C LEU A 224 52.99 -1.19 -28.97
N HIS A 225 53.00 -2.50 -29.18
CA HIS A 225 51.96 -3.42 -28.70
C HIS A 225 52.01 -3.60 -27.17
N SER A 226 53.20 -3.72 -26.59
CA SER A 226 53.37 -3.74 -25.13
C SER A 226 53.02 -2.39 -24.49
N ALA A 227 53.43 -1.26 -25.08
CA ALA A 227 52.99 0.06 -24.64
C ALA A 227 51.46 0.21 -24.73
N ALA A 228 50.83 -0.27 -25.82
CA ALA A 228 49.37 -0.28 -25.96
C ALA A 228 48.68 -1.17 -24.91
N ILE A 229 49.22 -2.36 -24.60
CA ILE A 229 48.72 -3.22 -23.52
C ILE A 229 48.87 -2.52 -22.15
N VAL A 230 49.98 -1.84 -21.89
CA VAL A 230 50.20 -1.08 -20.64
C VAL A 230 49.23 0.10 -20.53
N ILE A 231 48.99 0.83 -21.63
CA ILE A 231 48.00 1.93 -21.66
C ILE A 231 46.57 1.38 -21.50
N GLN A 232 46.21 0.31 -22.21
CA GLN A 232 44.88 -0.31 -22.11
C GLN A 232 44.63 -0.93 -20.73
N SER A 233 45.62 -1.58 -20.12
CA SER A 233 45.51 -2.14 -18.77
C SER A 233 45.44 -1.04 -17.71
N ARG A 234 46.26 0.02 -17.81
CA ARG A 234 46.12 1.20 -16.93
C ARG A 234 44.78 1.92 -17.12
N TYR A 235 44.27 2.02 -18.35
CA TYR A 235 42.96 2.62 -18.63
C TYR A 235 41.81 1.77 -18.09
N ARG A 236 41.87 0.44 -18.26
CA ARG A 236 40.91 -0.52 -17.64
C ARG A 236 40.98 -0.47 -16.11
N ALA A 237 42.18 -0.39 -15.53
CA ALA A 237 42.38 -0.23 -14.09
C ALA A 237 41.84 1.12 -13.58
N LEU A 238 42.00 2.20 -14.35
CA LEU A 238 41.45 3.53 -14.01
C LEU A 238 39.93 3.58 -14.16
N LEU A 239 39.34 2.88 -15.14
CA LEU A 239 37.90 2.68 -15.25
C LEU A 239 37.36 1.84 -14.08
N LEU A 240 37.99 0.71 -13.76
CA LEU A 240 37.65 -0.12 -12.59
C LEU A 240 37.77 0.68 -11.29
N CYS A 241 38.83 1.47 -11.12
CA CYS A 241 39.01 2.35 -9.98
C CYS A 241 37.93 3.44 -9.94
N ARG A 242 37.52 4.04 -11.07
CA ARG A 242 36.40 5.01 -11.11
C ARG A 242 35.06 4.36 -10.77
N VAL A 243 34.80 3.14 -11.26
CA VAL A 243 33.59 2.38 -10.93
C VAL A 243 33.59 2.00 -9.45
N GLN A 244 34.67 1.43 -8.92
CA GLN A 244 34.82 1.10 -7.50
C GLN A 244 34.76 2.34 -6.60
N LEU A 245 35.33 3.48 -7.01
CA LEU A 245 35.19 4.75 -6.28
C LEU A 245 33.75 5.29 -6.31
N ASN A 246 33.01 5.12 -7.41
CA ASN A 246 31.61 5.49 -7.45
C ASN A 246 30.73 4.54 -6.62
N GLU A 247 30.97 3.22 -6.64
CA GLU A 247 30.27 2.28 -5.76
C GLU A 247 30.64 2.51 -4.29
N PHE A 248 31.91 2.79 -3.97
CA PHE A 248 32.33 3.21 -2.63
C PHE A 248 31.71 4.55 -2.21
N ARG A 249 31.57 5.52 -3.12
CA ARG A 249 30.85 6.78 -2.84
C ARG A 249 29.36 6.55 -2.62
N LYS A 250 28.71 5.71 -3.41
CA LYS A 250 27.30 5.28 -3.19
C LYS A 250 27.16 4.58 -1.85
N LEU A 251 28.05 3.62 -1.53
CA LEU A 251 28.08 2.90 -0.26
C LEU A 251 28.34 3.85 0.91
N LYS A 252 29.28 4.80 0.79
CA LYS A 252 29.57 5.82 1.79
C LYS A 252 28.39 6.77 1.98
N GLN A 253 27.73 7.22 0.91
CA GLN A 253 26.51 8.03 0.99
C GLN A 253 25.33 7.26 1.60
N ALA A 254 25.13 6.00 1.23
CA ALA A 254 24.13 5.11 1.84
C ALA A 254 24.44 4.87 3.32
N THR A 255 25.71 4.64 3.67
CA THR A 255 26.18 4.47 5.05
C THR A 255 26.00 5.75 5.85
N VAL A 256 26.34 6.93 5.31
CA VAL A 256 26.10 8.23 5.97
C VAL A 256 24.59 8.50 6.12
N LYS A 257 23.76 8.16 5.13
CA LYS A 257 22.29 8.25 5.25
C LYS A 257 21.76 7.29 6.32
N ILE A 258 22.21 6.04 6.36
CA ILE A 258 21.83 5.05 7.38
C ILE A 258 22.33 5.48 8.76
N GLN A 259 23.55 6.00 8.87
CA GLN A 259 24.11 6.54 10.12
C GLN A 259 23.39 7.80 10.57
N ALA A 260 22.99 8.70 9.67
CA ALA A 260 22.19 9.89 10.00
C ALA A 260 20.76 9.52 10.42
N VAL A 261 20.13 8.57 9.72
CA VAL A 261 18.82 8.01 10.10
C VAL A 261 18.92 7.28 11.44
N PHE A 262 19.99 6.54 11.69
CA PHE A 262 20.22 5.82 12.95
C PHE A 262 20.58 6.76 14.11
N ARG A 263 21.43 7.76 13.90
CA ARG A 263 21.72 8.83 14.88
C ARG A 263 20.43 9.59 15.21
N GLY A 264 19.69 10.04 14.20
CA GLY A 264 18.38 10.68 14.39
C GLY A 264 17.32 9.74 14.99
N PHE A 265 17.39 8.43 14.77
CA PHE A 265 16.55 7.44 15.47
C PHE A 265 16.97 7.27 16.93
N ARG A 266 18.28 7.21 17.22
CA ARG A 266 18.83 7.11 18.57
C ARG A 266 18.46 8.34 19.39
N GLU A 267 18.75 9.53 18.89
CA GLU A 267 18.36 10.80 19.51
C GLU A 267 16.85 10.88 19.73
N ARG A 268 16.02 10.62 18.71
CA ARG A 268 14.55 10.62 18.89
C ARG A 268 14.05 9.51 19.83
N ARG A 269 14.78 8.39 19.98
CA ARG A 269 14.43 7.33 20.93
C ARG A 269 14.80 7.72 22.36
N ASP A 270 15.95 8.34 22.54
CA ASP A 270 16.51 8.66 23.84
C ASP A 270 15.89 9.97 24.39
N LEU A 271 15.61 10.97 23.54
CA LEU A 271 14.74 12.11 23.84
C LEU A 271 13.29 11.66 24.15
N LYS A 272 12.77 10.63 23.48
CA LYS A 272 11.48 9.99 23.82
C LYS A 272 11.54 9.13 25.10
N ARG A 273 12.72 8.68 25.54
CA ARG A 273 12.95 8.08 26.87
C ARG A 273 13.00 9.17 27.93
N GLN A 274 13.74 10.26 27.72
CA GLN A 274 13.80 11.42 28.61
C GLN A 274 12.41 12.04 28.81
N HIS A 275 11.63 12.31 27.74
CA HIS A 275 10.24 12.76 27.90
C HIS A 275 9.28 11.73 28.49
N LYS A 276 9.61 10.42 28.49
CA LYS A 276 8.84 9.41 29.23
C LYS A 276 9.23 9.41 30.71
N ALA A 277 10.52 9.52 31.03
CA ALA A 277 11.04 9.62 32.38
C ALA A 277 10.56 10.91 33.05
N SER A 278 10.74 12.06 32.40
CA SER A 278 10.23 13.37 32.84
C SER A 278 8.71 13.33 33.08
N ARG A 279 7.90 12.81 32.15
CA ARG A 279 6.45 12.64 32.39
C ARG A 279 6.13 11.62 33.49
N ALA A 280 6.92 10.57 33.66
CA ALA A 280 6.74 9.61 34.74
C ALA A 280 7.07 10.22 36.10
N ILE A 281 8.15 11.01 36.21
CA ILE A 281 8.56 11.77 37.39
C ILE A 281 7.52 12.84 37.70
N GLN A 282 7.09 13.63 36.71
CA GLN A 282 6.03 14.63 36.88
C GLN A 282 4.69 14.00 37.26
N ALA A 283 4.31 12.86 36.67
CA ALA A 283 3.09 12.14 37.05
C ALA A 283 3.21 11.50 38.45
N HIS A 284 4.38 10.97 38.81
CA HIS A 284 4.63 10.40 40.12
C HIS A 284 4.65 11.48 41.21
N PHE A 285 5.21 12.65 40.93
CA PHE A 285 5.20 13.81 41.81
C PHE A 285 3.80 14.42 41.95
N ARG A 286 3.03 14.54 40.86
CA ARG A 286 1.60 14.92 40.91
C ARG A 286 0.78 13.91 41.71
N MET A 287 1.01 12.61 41.49
CA MET A 287 0.37 11.54 42.27
C MET A 287 0.81 11.57 43.74
N HIS A 288 2.07 11.85 44.05
CA HIS A 288 2.58 12.00 45.41
C HIS A 288 1.91 13.19 46.11
N ARG A 289 1.91 14.39 45.50
CA ARG A 289 1.17 15.57 46.01
C ARG A 289 -0.30 15.25 46.28
N MET A 290 -1.00 14.61 45.32
CA MET A 290 -2.41 14.24 45.51
C MET A 290 -2.61 13.14 46.55
N ARG A 291 -1.66 12.20 46.69
CA ARG A 291 -1.69 11.14 47.71
C ARG A 291 -1.43 11.69 49.11
N VAL A 292 -0.50 12.64 49.27
CA VAL A 292 -0.26 13.36 50.53
C VAL A 292 -1.50 14.17 50.91
N ALA A 293 -2.07 14.94 50.00
CA ALA A 293 -3.32 15.67 50.24
C ALA A 293 -4.51 14.74 50.59
N TYR A 294 -4.66 13.61 49.87
CA TYR A 294 -5.67 12.60 50.15
C TYR A 294 -5.46 11.92 51.51
N LEU A 295 -4.22 11.59 51.88
CA LEU A 295 -3.91 11.01 53.19
C LEU A 295 -4.13 12.00 54.33
N ALA A 296 -3.79 13.27 54.14
CA ALA A 296 -4.11 14.33 55.09
C ALA A 296 -5.63 14.50 55.25
N LEU A 297 -6.39 14.53 54.15
CA LEU A 297 -7.87 14.58 54.19
C LEU A 297 -8.47 13.31 54.81
N LYS A 298 -7.87 12.14 54.59
CA LYS A 298 -8.28 10.87 55.22
C LYS A 298 -8.01 10.88 56.73
N CYS A 299 -6.85 11.38 57.17
CA CYS A 299 -6.55 11.51 58.59
C CYS A 299 -7.45 12.56 59.27
N ALA A 300 -7.65 13.72 58.65
CA ALA A 300 -8.56 14.75 59.14
C ALA A 300 -10.01 14.23 59.24
N SER A 301 -10.49 13.49 58.24
CA SER A 301 -11.83 12.88 58.29
C SER A 301 -11.94 11.76 59.31
N ILE A 302 -10.88 10.96 59.54
CA ILE A 302 -10.84 9.99 60.66
C ILE A 302 -10.92 10.72 62.00
N ILE A 303 -10.10 11.76 62.22
CA ILE A 303 -10.09 12.55 63.47
C ILE A 303 -11.44 13.25 63.69
N ILE A 304 -12.08 13.78 62.64
CA ILE A 304 -13.43 14.37 62.73
C ILE A 304 -14.48 13.30 63.03
N GLN A 305 -14.42 12.12 62.39
CA GLN A 305 -15.32 11.00 62.66
C GLN A 305 -15.14 10.46 64.08
N GLU A 306 -13.91 10.40 64.59
CA GLU A 306 -13.56 9.95 65.93
C GLU A 306 -14.01 10.95 66.99
N ARG A 307 -13.73 12.26 66.82
CA ARG A 307 -14.27 13.34 67.66
C ARG A 307 -15.80 13.39 67.62
N TYR A 308 -16.42 13.17 66.47
CA TYR A 308 -17.88 13.08 66.36
C TYR A 308 -18.45 11.84 67.04
N ARG A 309 -17.81 10.67 66.92
CA ARG A 309 -18.17 9.44 67.64
C ARG A 309 -18.03 9.63 69.15
N ALA A 310 -16.92 10.21 69.62
CA ALA A 310 -16.70 10.55 71.03
C ALA A 310 -17.76 11.55 71.53
N LYS A 311 -18.07 12.61 70.76
CA LYS A 311 -19.14 13.56 71.11
C LYS A 311 -20.52 12.91 71.14
N ARG A 312 -20.82 12.01 70.20
CA ARG A 312 -22.06 11.21 70.20
C ARG A 312 -22.13 10.26 71.39
N LEU A 313 -21.01 9.61 71.75
CA LEU A 313 -20.94 8.73 72.91
C LEU A 313 -21.14 9.51 74.20
N MET A 314 -20.47 10.67 74.34
CA MET A 314 -20.68 11.63 75.44
C MET A 314 -22.13 12.10 75.51
N VAL A 315 -22.77 12.41 74.38
CA VAL A 315 -24.20 12.79 74.35
C VAL A 315 -25.09 11.60 74.72
N GLN A 316 -24.82 10.38 74.25
CA GLN A 316 -25.59 9.17 74.63
C GLN A 316 -25.40 8.80 76.11
N GLN A 317 -24.20 8.94 76.66
CA GLN A 317 -23.94 8.79 78.11
C GLN A 317 -24.61 9.90 78.91
N MET A 318 -24.57 11.16 78.46
CA MET A 318 -25.29 12.27 79.10
C MET A 318 -26.81 12.07 79.04
N GLN A 319 -27.34 11.55 77.93
CA GLN A 319 -28.76 11.21 77.80
C GLN A 319 -29.13 10.04 78.73
N SER A 320 -28.29 9.01 78.81
CA SER A 320 -28.47 7.85 79.70
C SER A 320 -28.34 8.22 81.17
N TYR A 321 -27.42 9.12 81.51
CA TYR A 321 -27.29 9.69 82.85
C TYR A 321 -28.48 10.59 83.20
N ARG A 322 -29.01 11.36 82.24
CA ARG A 322 -30.24 12.15 82.43
C ARG A 322 -31.49 11.29 82.58
N THR A 323 -31.62 10.18 81.84
CA THR A 323 -32.73 9.24 82.01
C THR A 323 -32.57 8.39 83.26
N MET A 324 -31.34 7.99 83.63
CA MET A 324 -31.05 7.36 84.93
C MET A 324 -31.36 8.32 86.08
N LYS A 325 -30.93 9.58 86.01
CA LYS A 325 -31.26 10.62 87.00
C LYS A 325 -32.76 10.89 87.05
N HIS A 326 -33.46 10.94 85.91
CA HIS A 326 -34.92 11.03 85.89
C HIS A 326 -35.59 9.80 86.49
N ALA A 327 -35.14 8.59 86.16
CA ALA A 327 -35.66 7.35 86.74
C ALA A 327 -35.41 7.31 88.25
N VAL A 328 -34.24 7.74 88.73
CA VAL A 328 -33.94 7.90 90.15
C VAL A 328 -34.82 8.96 90.79
N ILE A 329 -35.07 10.11 90.15
CA ILE A 329 -36.00 11.14 90.66
C ILE A 329 -37.43 10.61 90.68
N VAL A 330 -37.88 9.87 89.67
CA VAL A 330 -39.21 9.25 89.60
C VAL A 330 -39.36 8.13 90.62
N ILE A 331 -38.34 7.31 90.84
CA ILE A 331 -38.32 6.27 91.88
C ILE A 331 -38.25 6.91 93.28
N GLN A 332 -37.48 7.98 93.47
CA GLN A 332 -37.45 8.74 94.72
C GLN A 332 -38.78 9.46 94.97
N ALA A 333 -39.44 10.01 93.96
CA ALA A 333 -40.77 10.62 94.06
C ALA A 333 -41.86 9.58 94.30
N ALA A 334 -41.80 8.43 93.61
CA ALA A 334 -42.70 7.30 93.82
C ALA A 334 -42.51 6.67 95.20
N TYR A 335 -41.27 6.57 95.70
CA TYR A 335 -40.95 6.08 97.04
C TYR A 335 -41.32 7.10 98.12
N ARG A 336 -41.06 8.41 97.93
CA ARG A 336 -41.55 9.48 98.82
C ARG A 336 -43.08 9.51 98.85
N GLY A 337 -43.74 9.37 97.70
CA GLY A 337 -45.18 9.26 97.56
C GLY A 337 -45.76 7.94 98.09
N HIS A 338 -45.02 6.84 98.07
CA HIS A 338 -45.38 5.59 98.73
C HIS A 338 -45.22 5.71 100.24
N LYS A 339 -44.11 6.29 100.73
CA LYS A 339 -43.85 6.54 102.15
C LYS A 339 -44.89 7.50 102.75
N ALA A 340 -45.27 8.56 102.02
CA ALA A 340 -46.35 9.46 102.40
C ALA A 340 -47.71 8.74 102.41
N ARG A 341 -48.09 8.06 101.32
CA ARG A 341 -49.38 7.32 101.27
C ARG A 341 -49.46 6.16 102.26
N ARG A 342 -48.33 5.51 102.61
CA ARG A 342 -48.25 4.47 103.64
C ARG A 342 -48.31 5.05 105.05
N LYS A 343 -47.73 6.23 105.30
CA LYS A 343 -47.92 6.94 106.57
C LYS A 343 -49.37 7.39 106.74
N ILE A 344 -49.99 7.95 105.70
CA ILE A 344 -51.41 8.33 105.67
C ILE A 344 -52.33 7.10 105.83
N ALA A 345 -52.07 6.00 105.11
CA ALA A 345 -52.83 4.75 105.25
C ALA A 345 -52.73 4.17 106.66
N ASN A 346 -51.54 4.15 107.27
CA ASN A 346 -51.36 3.71 108.65
C ASN A 346 -52.09 4.63 109.65
N MET A 347 -52.12 5.95 109.41
CA MET A 347 -52.88 6.90 110.24
C MET A 347 -54.40 6.69 110.12
N HIS A 348 -54.94 6.49 108.91
CA HIS A 348 -56.36 6.13 108.73
C HIS A 348 -56.69 4.75 109.30
N GLN A 349 -55.77 3.79 109.22
CA GLN A 349 -55.95 2.45 109.79
C GLN A 349 -55.94 2.48 111.32
N ALA A 350 -55.11 3.31 111.95
CA ALA A 350 -55.13 3.55 113.40
C ALA A 350 -56.42 4.24 113.86
N ALA A 351 -56.80 5.36 113.23
CA ALA A 351 -58.05 6.07 113.53
C ALA A 351 -59.29 5.17 113.35
N SER A 352 -59.31 4.36 112.28
CA SER A 352 -60.41 3.43 111.99
C SER A 352 -60.45 2.20 112.92
N VAL A 353 -59.35 1.86 113.60
CA VAL A 353 -59.32 0.77 114.60
C VAL A 353 -59.81 1.28 115.96
N ILE A 354 -59.49 2.53 116.32
CA ILE A 354 -59.98 3.17 117.55
C ILE A 354 -61.51 3.36 117.47
N GLN A 355 -62.03 3.91 116.36
CA GLN A 355 -63.48 4.10 116.19
C GLN A 355 -64.29 2.79 116.08
N ARG A 356 -63.74 1.73 115.45
CA ARG A 356 -64.45 0.43 115.36
C ARG A 356 -64.50 -0.34 116.67
N LYS A 357 -63.49 -0.23 117.54
CA LYS A 357 -63.41 -1.09 118.74
C LYS A 357 -64.40 -0.68 119.83
N PHE A 358 -64.85 0.58 119.85
CA PHE A 358 -65.90 1.07 120.75
C PHE A 358 -67.31 0.57 120.35
N LEU A 359 -67.69 0.71 119.08
CA LEU A 359 -69.02 0.29 118.60
C LEU A 359 -69.18 -1.25 118.51
N ALA A 360 -68.11 -1.98 118.18
CA ALA A 360 -68.18 -3.44 118.00
C ALA A 360 -68.37 -4.27 119.28
N ILE A 361 -68.28 -3.67 120.48
CA ILE A 361 -68.54 -4.36 121.75
C ILE A 361 -70.03 -4.35 122.08
N ARG A 362 -70.73 -3.23 121.81
CA ARG A 362 -72.16 -3.06 122.10
C ARG A 362 -73.03 -3.97 121.24
N ASP A 363 -72.81 -3.96 119.92
CA ASP A 363 -73.72 -4.60 118.97
C ASP A 363 -73.48 -6.14 118.87
N ARG A 364 -72.36 -6.63 119.44
CA ARG A 364 -71.99 -8.05 119.44
C ARG A 364 -72.74 -8.91 120.46
N LYS A 365 -73.33 -8.32 121.51
CA LYS A 365 -74.24 -9.05 122.42
C LYS A 365 -75.57 -9.38 121.73
N ASN A 366 -76.14 -8.46 120.96
CA ASN A 366 -77.47 -8.61 120.38
C ASN A 366 -77.49 -9.49 119.11
N PHE A 367 -76.40 -9.50 118.33
CA PHE A 367 -76.33 -10.27 117.07
C PHE A 367 -76.20 -11.80 117.26
N LEU A 368 -75.70 -12.28 118.42
CA LEU A 368 -75.48 -13.71 118.64
C LEU A 368 -76.78 -14.53 118.73
N ALA A 369 -77.87 -13.92 119.23
CA ALA A 369 -79.17 -14.59 119.36
C ALA A 369 -79.84 -14.89 117.99
N VAL A 370 -79.76 -13.96 117.04
CA VAL A 370 -80.44 -14.08 115.72
C VAL A 370 -79.64 -14.98 114.74
N ARG A 371 -78.32 -15.12 114.94
CA ARG A 371 -77.44 -15.81 113.99
C ARG A 371 -77.66 -17.33 113.93
N VAL A 372 -78.19 -17.95 114.98
CA VAL A 372 -78.35 -19.43 115.05
C VAL A 372 -79.44 -19.91 114.09
N ALA A 373 -80.59 -19.24 114.05
CA ALA A 373 -81.73 -19.64 113.21
C ALA A 373 -81.45 -19.53 111.69
N VAL A 374 -80.65 -18.54 111.27
CA VAL A 374 -80.41 -18.25 109.84
C VAL A 374 -79.43 -19.24 109.18
N LEU A 375 -78.53 -19.87 109.95
CA LEU A 375 -77.47 -20.72 109.40
C LEU A 375 -77.98 -22.06 108.84
N ALA A 376 -79.06 -22.61 109.40
CA ALA A 376 -79.64 -23.89 108.96
C ALA A 376 -80.16 -23.85 107.51
N CYS A 377 -80.88 -22.78 107.12
CA CYS A 377 -81.42 -22.63 105.77
C CYS A 377 -80.33 -22.40 104.69
N GLN A 378 -79.21 -21.76 105.05
CA GLN A 378 -78.21 -21.33 104.06
C GLN A 378 -77.28 -22.46 103.56
N GLN A 379 -77.04 -23.51 104.34
CA GLN A 379 -76.15 -24.61 103.92
C GLN A 379 -76.73 -25.41 102.75
N ARG A 380 -78.05 -25.70 102.78
CA ARG A 380 -78.73 -26.55 101.79
C ARG A 380 -78.78 -25.94 100.38
N TYR A 381 -78.88 -24.61 100.27
CA TYR A 381 -78.87 -23.90 98.99
C TYR A 381 -77.49 -23.89 98.30
N ARG A 382 -76.40 -23.78 99.08
CA ARG A 382 -75.02 -23.68 98.55
C ARG A 382 -74.53 -25.00 97.93
N ALA A 383 -74.97 -26.14 98.44
CA ALA A 383 -74.60 -27.46 97.89
C ALA A 383 -75.09 -27.64 96.44
N VAL A 384 -76.33 -27.24 96.15
CA VAL A 384 -76.96 -27.42 94.82
C VAL A 384 -76.34 -26.50 93.75
N THR A 385 -75.92 -25.29 94.14
CA THR A 385 -75.28 -24.34 93.20
C THR A 385 -73.87 -24.77 92.79
N LEU A 386 -73.08 -25.35 93.71
CA LEU A 386 -71.76 -25.90 93.42
C LEU A 386 -71.82 -27.08 92.42
N ALA A 387 -72.75 -28.01 92.61
CA ALA A 387 -72.93 -29.16 91.71
C ALA A 387 -73.27 -28.74 90.27
N ARG A 388 -74.14 -27.72 90.08
CA ARG A 388 -74.48 -27.18 88.76
C ARG A 388 -73.27 -26.52 88.06
N LYS A 389 -72.42 -25.81 88.80
CA LYS A 389 -71.22 -25.13 88.26
C LYS A 389 -70.19 -26.15 87.74
N ALA A 390 -69.92 -27.21 88.50
CA ALA A 390 -68.98 -28.27 88.09
C ALA A 390 -69.40 -28.98 86.78
N ARG A 391 -70.71 -29.23 86.58
CA ARG A 391 -71.23 -29.87 85.37
C ARG A 391 -71.11 -28.98 84.12
N LEU A 392 -71.25 -27.67 84.27
CA LEU A 392 -71.06 -26.71 83.16
C LEU A 392 -69.60 -26.63 82.71
N ASP A 393 -68.64 -26.59 83.66
CA ASP A 393 -67.21 -26.59 83.35
C ASP A 393 -66.77 -27.85 82.59
N TYR A 394 -67.29 -29.03 82.97
CA TYR A 394 -67.02 -30.28 82.26
C TYR A 394 -67.53 -30.25 80.80
N LEU A 395 -68.76 -29.76 80.58
CA LEU A 395 -69.34 -29.64 79.24
C LEU A 395 -68.61 -28.61 78.37
N SER A 396 -68.13 -27.51 78.96
CA SER A 396 -67.29 -26.52 78.29
C SER A 396 -65.97 -27.12 77.80
N LYS A 397 -65.25 -27.81 78.70
CA LYS A 397 -64.00 -28.53 78.37
C LYS A 397 -64.21 -29.57 77.26
N ARG A 398 -65.28 -30.36 77.33
CA ARG A 398 -65.62 -31.37 76.30
C ARG A 398 -65.90 -30.73 74.93
N ARG A 399 -66.64 -29.61 74.87
CA ARG A 399 -66.89 -28.89 73.60
C ARG A 399 -65.60 -28.35 72.98
N ALA A 400 -64.72 -27.76 73.79
CA ALA A 400 -63.41 -27.26 73.31
C ALA A 400 -62.56 -28.38 72.68
N VAL A 401 -62.51 -29.56 73.30
CA VAL A 401 -61.79 -30.74 72.75
C VAL A 401 -62.38 -31.20 71.42
N VAL A 402 -63.71 -31.29 71.29
CA VAL A 402 -64.37 -31.71 70.04
C VAL A 402 -64.11 -30.70 68.91
N CYS A 403 -64.15 -29.39 69.20
CA CYS A 403 -63.81 -28.35 68.23
C CYS A 403 -62.35 -28.43 67.77
N LEU A 404 -61.40 -28.69 68.68
CA LEU A 404 -59.99 -28.91 68.35
C LEU A 404 -59.79 -30.15 67.48
N GLN A 405 -60.45 -31.27 67.80
CA GLN A 405 -60.40 -32.50 66.99
C GLN A 405 -60.96 -32.29 65.57
N ALA A 406 -62.07 -31.57 65.43
CA ALA A 406 -62.63 -31.22 64.12
C ALA A 406 -61.71 -30.29 63.31
N ALA A 407 -61.15 -29.25 63.96
CA ALA A 407 -60.20 -28.34 63.33
C ALA A 407 -58.92 -29.06 62.85
N TYR A 408 -58.39 -29.99 63.65
CA TYR A 408 -57.21 -30.79 63.29
C TYR A 408 -57.48 -31.74 62.12
N ARG A 409 -58.62 -32.46 62.12
CA ARG A 409 -59.04 -33.30 60.97
C ARG A 409 -59.17 -32.46 59.69
N GLY A 410 -59.80 -31.29 59.77
CA GLY A 410 -59.90 -30.34 58.66
C GLY A 410 -58.57 -29.69 58.24
N TYR A 411 -57.56 -29.64 59.12
CA TYR A 411 -56.20 -29.21 58.77
C TYR A 411 -55.47 -30.28 57.96
N VAL A 412 -55.53 -31.55 58.37
CA VAL A 412 -54.85 -32.66 57.68
C VAL A 412 -55.34 -32.81 56.24
N VAL A 413 -56.67 -32.76 56.00
CA VAL A 413 -57.25 -32.84 54.64
C VAL A 413 -56.83 -31.65 53.78
N ARG A 414 -56.89 -30.42 54.30
CA ARG A 414 -56.46 -29.21 53.55
C ARG A 414 -54.95 -29.23 53.24
N LYS A 415 -54.12 -29.78 54.14
CA LYS A 415 -52.69 -29.95 53.91
C LYS A 415 -52.41 -30.94 52.77
N ARG A 416 -53.11 -32.08 52.71
CA ARG A 416 -52.98 -33.05 51.60
C ARG A 416 -53.39 -32.43 50.26
N LEU A 417 -54.56 -31.81 50.19
CA LEU A 417 -55.04 -31.13 48.98
C LEU A 417 -54.08 -30.02 48.51
N CYS A 418 -53.48 -29.25 49.43
CA CYS A 418 -52.53 -28.20 49.08
C CYS A 418 -51.25 -28.78 48.44
N ILE A 419 -50.77 -29.94 48.89
CA ILE A 419 -49.60 -30.63 48.31
C ILE A 419 -49.92 -31.14 46.90
N GLU A 420 -51.07 -31.78 46.72
CA GLU A 420 -51.55 -32.26 45.40
C GLU A 420 -51.73 -31.10 44.41
N HIS A 421 -52.32 -29.98 44.86
CA HIS A 421 -52.50 -28.80 44.03
C HIS A 421 -51.16 -28.11 43.69
N MET A 422 -50.21 -28.07 44.63
CA MET A 422 -48.84 -27.58 44.36
C MET A 422 -48.11 -28.48 43.35
N ALA A 423 -48.26 -29.80 43.43
CA ALA A 423 -47.69 -30.73 42.46
C ALA A 423 -48.29 -30.50 41.05
N ALA A 424 -49.62 -30.38 40.96
CA ALA A 424 -50.31 -30.07 39.71
C ALA A 424 -49.87 -28.72 39.11
N VAL A 425 -49.80 -27.65 39.91
CA VAL A 425 -49.31 -26.33 39.47
C VAL A 425 -47.85 -26.40 39.00
N THR A 426 -47.01 -27.17 39.70
CA THR A 426 -45.60 -27.36 39.32
C THR A 426 -45.49 -28.05 37.96
N ILE A 427 -46.21 -29.16 37.74
CA ILE A 427 -46.25 -29.90 36.47
C ILE A 427 -46.80 -29.01 35.35
N GLN A 428 -47.92 -28.31 35.58
CA GLN A 428 -48.49 -27.38 34.60
C GLN A 428 -47.54 -26.24 34.25
N SER A 429 -46.80 -25.69 35.23
CA SER A 429 -45.83 -24.61 34.99
C SER A 429 -44.62 -25.10 34.18
N GLN A 430 -44.10 -26.29 34.49
CA GLN A 430 -43.02 -26.95 33.73
C GLN A 430 -43.45 -27.22 32.29
N TYR A 431 -44.65 -27.75 32.08
CA TYR A 431 -45.18 -28.02 30.74
C TYR A 431 -45.40 -26.72 29.93
N ARG A 432 -46.01 -25.68 30.52
CA ARG A 432 -46.16 -24.36 29.86
C ARG A 432 -44.80 -23.73 29.51
N MET A 433 -43.80 -23.88 30.39
CA MET A 433 -42.43 -23.43 30.14
C MET A 433 -41.76 -24.21 29.00
N TYR A 434 -41.90 -25.54 28.98
CA TYR A 434 -41.42 -26.41 27.89
C TYR A 434 -42.06 -26.03 26.54
N GLN A 435 -43.39 -25.87 26.51
CA GLN A 435 -44.14 -25.47 25.31
C GLN A 435 -43.66 -24.11 24.79
N GLN A 436 -43.48 -23.10 25.65
CA GLN A 436 -42.95 -21.80 25.23
C GLN A 436 -41.47 -21.86 24.83
N LYS A 437 -40.64 -22.69 25.47
CA LYS A 437 -39.25 -22.90 25.07
C LYS A 437 -39.14 -23.50 23.66
N ASN A 438 -40.04 -24.42 23.31
CA ASN A 438 -40.11 -24.99 21.96
C ASN A 438 -40.70 -24.02 20.93
N ASN A 439 -41.74 -23.24 21.27
CA ASN A 439 -42.24 -22.18 20.39
C ASN A 439 -41.18 -21.09 20.15
N TYR A 440 -40.44 -20.68 21.18
CA TYR A 440 -39.32 -19.76 21.06
C TYR A 440 -38.19 -20.32 20.20
N LYS A 441 -37.86 -21.61 20.32
CA LYS A 441 -36.90 -22.28 19.41
C LYS A 441 -37.39 -22.27 17.96
N ARG A 442 -38.67 -22.58 17.69
CA ARG A 442 -39.26 -22.51 16.34
C ARG A 442 -39.22 -21.09 15.77
N LEU A 443 -39.56 -20.08 16.57
CA LEU A 443 -39.46 -18.66 16.20
C LEU A 443 -38.02 -18.23 15.92
N CYS A 444 -37.05 -18.65 16.75
CA CYS A 444 -35.63 -18.37 16.53
C CYS A 444 -35.09 -19.08 15.29
N TRP A 445 -35.51 -20.31 15.02
CA TRP A 445 -35.14 -21.05 13.81
C TRP A 445 -35.72 -20.35 12.55
N ALA A 446 -37.01 -20.03 12.54
CA ALA A 446 -37.65 -19.30 11.44
C ALA A 446 -37.02 -17.92 11.22
N ALA A 447 -36.75 -17.17 12.29
CA ALA A 447 -36.04 -15.89 12.21
C ALA A 447 -34.59 -16.06 11.71
N THR A 448 -33.91 -17.14 12.08
CA THR A 448 -32.56 -17.44 11.59
C THR A 448 -32.58 -17.77 10.10
N VAL A 449 -33.53 -18.59 9.63
CA VAL A 449 -33.74 -18.92 8.21
C VAL A 449 -34.08 -17.67 7.39
N LEU A 450 -34.98 -16.81 7.88
CA LEU A 450 -35.27 -15.51 7.25
C LEU A 450 -34.04 -14.60 7.22
N GLN A 451 -33.25 -14.55 8.30
CA GLN A 451 -32.04 -13.74 8.35
C GLN A 451 -30.91 -14.28 7.47
N THR A 452 -30.74 -15.61 7.35
CA THR A 452 -29.75 -16.21 6.43
C THR A 452 -30.18 -16.04 4.98
N ARG A 453 -31.46 -16.26 4.65
CA ARG A 453 -32.02 -16.01 3.31
C ARG A 453 -31.92 -14.53 2.92
N TYR A 454 -32.21 -13.61 3.85
CA TYR A 454 -32.02 -12.16 3.63
C TYR A 454 -30.54 -11.77 3.49
N ARG A 455 -29.64 -12.29 4.33
CA ARG A 455 -28.19 -12.03 4.21
C ARG A 455 -27.63 -12.60 2.91
N ALA A 456 -28.07 -13.78 2.47
CA ALA A 456 -27.71 -14.36 1.19
C ALA A 456 -28.22 -13.51 0.03
N ASN A 457 -29.50 -13.09 0.03
CA ASN A 457 -30.04 -12.17 -0.99
C ASN A 457 -29.30 -10.82 -1.00
N LYS A 458 -28.95 -10.27 0.16
CA LYS A 458 -28.17 -9.03 0.28
C LYS A 458 -26.74 -9.19 -0.23
N LYS A 459 -26.10 -10.34 0.02
CA LYS A 459 -24.77 -10.68 -0.51
C LYS A 459 -24.82 -10.86 -2.02
N MET A 460 -25.78 -11.61 -2.54
CA MET A 460 -26.05 -11.78 -3.97
C MET A 460 -26.29 -10.43 -4.67
N ARG A 461 -27.15 -9.56 -4.12
CA ARG A 461 -27.37 -8.20 -4.67
C ARG A 461 -26.10 -7.34 -4.61
N ALA A 462 -25.29 -7.45 -3.56
CA ALA A 462 -24.00 -6.76 -3.46
C ALA A 462 -22.95 -7.31 -4.45
N GLU A 463 -22.95 -8.62 -4.71
CA GLU A 463 -22.08 -9.29 -5.68
C GLU A 463 -22.51 -8.96 -7.12
N VAL A 464 -23.81 -8.94 -7.42
CA VAL A 464 -24.36 -8.47 -8.69
C VAL A 464 -24.05 -6.98 -8.91
N HIS A 465 -24.19 -6.14 -7.88
CA HIS A 465 -23.80 -4.73 -7.96
C HIS A 465 -22.27 -4.58 -8.12
N ALA A 466 -21.46 -5.40 -7.45
CA ALA A 466 -19.99 -5.37 -7.61
C ALA A 466 -19.55 -5.86 -9.00
N LEU A 467 -20.22 -6.86 -9.56
CA LEU A 467 -20.03 -7.32 -10.94
C LEU A 467 -20.51 -6.28 -11.96
N SER A 468 -21.63 -5.59 -11.70
CA SER A 468 -22.10 -4.46 -12.50
C SER A 468 -21.11 -3.29 -12.45
N VAL A 469 -20.58 -2.92 -11.29
CA VAL A 469 -19.54 -1.89 -11.16
C VAL A 469 -18.25 -2.32 -11.84
N LYS A 470 -17.84 -3.60 -11.77
CA LYS A 470 -16.69 -4.12 -12.51
C LYS A 470 -16.92 -4.11 -14.03
N LYS A 471 -18.12 -4.49 -14.51
CA LYS A 471 -18.51 -4.40 -15.93
C LYS A 471 -18.55 -2.95 -16.40
N ASN A 472 -19.17 -2.05 -15.65
CA ASN A 472 -19.26 -0.62 -15.99
C ASN A 472 -17.87 0.04 -15.95
N ALA A 473 -17.03 -0.29 -14.96
CA ALA A 473 -15.64 0.16 -14.93
C ALA A 473 -14.84 -0.41 -16.11
N ALA A 474 -15.06 -1.67 -16.50
CA ALA A 474 -14.45 -2.26 -17.69
C ALA A 474 -14.94 -1.57 -18.97
N VAL A 475 -16.23 -1.26 -19.11
CA VAL A 475 -16.79 -0.52 -20.26
C VAL A 475 -16.26 0.91 -20.30
N VAL A 476 -16.19 1.62 -19.16
CA VAL A 476 -15.60 2.96 -19.05
C VAL A 476 -14.10 2.93 -19.35
N LEU A 477 -13.35 1.94 -18.88
CA LEU A 477 -11.93 1.77 -19.21
C LEU A 477 -11.73 1.37 -20.68
N GLN A 478 -12.60 0.54 -21.25
CA GLN A 478 -12.58 0.19 -22.68
C GLN A 478 -12.93 1.39 -23.56
N ALA A 479 -13.93 2.20 -23.18
CA ALA A 479 -14.28 3.43 -23.88
C ALA A 479 -13.19 4.51 -23.73
N ALA A 480 -12.62 4.66 -22.52
CA ALA A 480 -11.50 5.56 -22.28
C ALA A 480 -10.23 5.11 -23.02
N PHE A 481 -9.97 3.80 -23.11
CA PHE A 481 -8.86 3.24 -23.88
C PHE A 481 -9.08 3.34 -25.39
N ARG A 482 -10.28 3.05 -25.90
CA ARG A 482 -10.65 3.27 -27.32
C ARG A 482 -10.52 4.75 -27.68
N GLY A 483 -11.04 5.65 -26.84
CA GLY A 483 -10.90 7.10 -26.98
C GLY A 483 -9.46 7.58 -26.84
N MET A 484 -8.66 7.00 -25.96
CA MET A 484 -7.22 7.30 -25.82
C MET A 484 -6.44 6.81 -27.05
N LYS A 485 -6.70 5.60 -27.54
CA LYS A 485 -6.10 5.05 -28.77
C LYS A 485 -6.48 5.89 -29.99
N LEU A 486 -7.74 6.32 -30.10
CA LEU A 486 -8.19 7.24 -31.15
C LEU A 486 -7.50 8.61 -31.04
N ARG A 487 -7.46 9.23 -29.85
CA ARG A 487 -6.73 10.49 -29.61
C ARG A 487 -5.23 10.35 -29.85
N GLN A 488 -4.63 9.20 -29.57
CA GLN A 488 -3.22 8.91 -29.82
C GLN A 488 -2.95 8.77 -31.33
N MET A 489 -3.82 8.08 -32.08
CA MET A 489 -3.74 8.01 -33.55
C MET A 489 -3.95 9.39 -34.19
N ILE A 490 -4.92 10.18 -33.72
CA ILE A 490 -5.16 11.55 -34.17
C ILE A 490 -3.94 12.44 -33.86
N LYS A 491 -3.38 12.36 -32.65
CA LYS A 491 -2.16 13.06 -32.27
C LYS A 491 -0.95 12.64 -33.13
N GLN A 492 -0.81 11.35 -33.44
CA GLN A 492 0.23 10.85 -34.34
C GLN A 492 0.03 11.35 -35.77
N LYS A 493 -1.21 11.37 -36.29
CA LYS A 493 -1.52 11.96 -37.60
C LYS A 493 -1.23 13.46 -37.65
N HIS A 494 -1.62 14.24 -36.63
CA HIS A 494 -1.29 15.66 -36.56
C HIS A 494 0.20 15.90 -36.33
N GLN A 495 0.92 15.05 -35.59
CA GLN A 495 2.38 15.15 -35.44
C GLN A 495 3.09 14.83 -36.76
N ALA A 496 2.67 13.79 -37.50
CA ALA A 496 3.17 13.49 -38.83
C ALA A 496 2.91 14.64 -39.80
N ALA A 497 1.67 15.16 -39.85
CA ALA A 497 1.31 16.33 -40.64
C ALA A 497 2.15 17.57 -40.25
N SER A 498 2.35 17.82 -38.95
CA SER A 498 3.18 18.94 -38.45
C SER A 498 4.66 18.77 -38.81
N VAL A 499 5.17 17.54 -38.83
CA VAL A 499 6.55 17.24 -39.25
C VAL A 499 6.69 17.43 -40.76
N ILE A 500 5.72 16.97 -41.56
CA ILE A 500 5.70 17.16 -43.02
C ILE A 500 5.57 18.65 -43.36
N GLN A 501 4.65 19.38 -42.74
CA GLN A 501 4.46 20.82 -42.95
C GLN A 501 5.70 21.62 -42.52
N ARG A 502 6.34 21.26 -41.39
CA ARG A 502 7.58 21.91 -40.94
C ARG A 502 8.76 21.58 -41.86
N ALA A 503 8.90 20.33 -42.29
CA ALA A 503 9.93 19.91 -43.22
C ALA A 503 9.75 20.57 -44.60
N TYR A 504 8.51 20.71 -45.06
CA TYR A 504 8.17 21.42 -46.29
C TYR A 504 8.48 22.92 -46.20
N ARG A 505 8.03 23.61 -45.13
CA ARG A 505 8.36 25.03 -44.90
C ARG A 505 9.88 25.24 -44.80
N ALA A 506 10.57 24.40 -44.04
CA ALA A 506 12.03 24.43 -43.94
C ALA A 506 12.73 24.11 -45.26
N HIS A 507 12.16 23.23 -46.10
CA HIS A 507 12.67 22.97 -47.45
C HIS A 507 12.49 24.18 -48.37
N CYS A 508 11.33 24.86 -48.34
CA CYS A 508 11.09 26.08 -49.09
C CYS A 508 12.06 27.20 -48.68
N GLU A 509 12.15 27.53 -47.39
CA GLU A 509 13.11 28.54 -46.90
C GLU A 509 14.56 28.13 -47.15
N HIS A 510 14.91 26.85 -47.05
CA HIS A 510 16.26 26.39 -47.39
C HIS A 510 16.53 26.51 -48.89
N ARG A 511 15.55 26.28 -49.76
CA ARG A 511 15.68 26.46 -51.21
C ARG A 511 15.90 27.94 -51.55
N GLU A 512 15.13 28.84 -50.95
CA GLU A 512 15.28 30.29 -51.09
C GLU A 512 16.64 30.78 -50.56
N TYR A 513 17.03 30.35 -49.35
CA TYR A 513 18.35 30.63 -48.78
C TYR A 513 19.49 30.09 -49.65
N LEU A 514 19.39 28.87 -50.19
CA LEU A 514 20.40 28.31 -51.10
C LEU A 514 20.50 29.09 -52.42
N THR A 515 19.36 29.58 -52.92
CA THR A 515 19.30 30.41 -54.13
C THR A 515 19.99 31.76 -53.88
N LEU A 516 19.61 32.44 -52.78
CA LEU A 516 20.25 33.68 -52.33
C LEU A 516 21.76 33.49 -52.09
N LYS A 517 22.15 32.40 -51.42
CA LYS A 517 23.56 32.04 -51.16
C LYS A 517 24.32 31.78 -52.46
N SER A 518 23.72 31.14 -53.46
CA SER A 518 24.33 30.93 -54.77
C SER A 518 24.58 32.26 -55.50
N SER A 519 23.59 33.16 -55.49
CA SER A 519 23.70 34.51 -56.04
C SER A 519 24.79 35.33 -55.33
N VAL A 520 24.80 35.33 -53.99
CA VAL A 520 25.83 36.01 -53.18
C VAL A 520 27.22 35.42 -53.42
N LEU A 521 27.37 34.09 -53.50
CA LEU A 521 28.66 33.45 -53.81
C LEU A 521 29.12 33.78 -55.24
N THR A 522 28.19 33.91 -56.19
CA THR A 522 28.50 34.32 -57.57
C THR A 522 28.95 35.78 -57.63
N LEU A 523 28.27 36.67 -56.91
CA LEU A 523 28.66 38.08 -56.75
C LEU A 523 30.03 38.20 -56.07
N GLN A 524 30.26 37.47 -54.97
CA GLN A 524 31.55 37.43 -54.26
C GLN A 524 32.67 36.85 -55.12
N ARG A 525 32.40 35.84 -55.95
CA ARG A 525 33.37 35.29 -56.93
C ARG A 525 33.72 36.33 -57.99
N ARG A 526 32.74 37.01 -58.59
CA ARG A 526 32.96 38.10 -59.56
C ARG A 526 33.74 39.26 -58.94
N TYR A 527 33.38 39.68 -57.72
CA TYR A 527 34.09 40.73 -56.99
C TYR A 527 35.54 40.33 -56.67
N ARG A 528 35.77 39.13 -56.14
CA ARG A 528 37.13 38.60 -55.87
C ARG A 528 37.96 38.46 -57.15
N ALA A 529 37.36 38.04 -58.26
CA ALA A 529 38.02 38.00 -59.56
C ALA A 529 38.40 39.41 -60.05
N SER A 530 37.51 40.41 -59.92
CA SER A 530 37.81 41.81 -60.24
C SER A 530 38.92 42.41 -59.37
N VAL A 531 38.91 42.14 -58.06
CA VAL A 531 39.97 42.56 -57.13
C VAL A 531 41.29 41.85 -57.44
N ALA A 532 41.26 40.55 -57.76
CA ALA A 532 42.45 39.81 -58.18
C ALA A 532 43.02 40.37 -59.50
N ALA A 533 42.18 40.66 -60.49
CA ALA A 533 42.58 41.28 -61.75
C ALA A 533 43.20 42.67 -61.53
N LYS A 534 42.59 43.54 -60.70
CA LYS A 534 43.18 44.83 -60.32
C LYS A 534 44.53 44.66 -59.62
N LYS A 535 44.67 43.69 -58.71
CA LYS A 535 45.93 43.41 -58.02
C LYS A 535 47.00 42.84 -58.96
N GLN A 536 46.61 42.01 -59.92
CA GLN A 536 47.50 41.45 -60.94
C GLN A 536 47.96 42.55 -61.92
N LEU A 537 47.08 43.47 -62.32
CA LEU A 537 47.42 44.66 -63.10
C LEU A 537 48.41 45.57 -62.36
N GLN A 538 48.18 45.86 -61.08
CA GLN A 538 49.14 46.61 -60.25
C GLN A 538 50.48 45.89 -60.08
N THR A 539 50.46 44.55 -59.99
CA THR A 539 51.68 43.75 -59.89
C THR A 539 52.45 43.76 -61.21
N TYR A 540 51.75 43.67 -62.35
CA TYR A 540 52.33 43.82 -63.69
C TYR A 540 52.92 45.22 -63.89
N GLN A 541 52.21 46.29 -63.51
CA GLN A 541 52.74 47.67 -63.57
C GLN A 541 53.99 47.86 -62.69
N LYS A 542 54.03 47.25 -61.50
CA LYS A 542 55.22 47.25 -60.64
C LYS A 542 56.36 46.43 -61.25
N LEU A 543 56.07 45.27 -61.83
CA LEU A 543 57.06 44.44 -62.52
C LEU A 543 57.63 45.14 -63.75
N HIS A 544 56.79 45.83 -64.52
CA HIS A 544 57.19 46.63 -65.67
C HIS A 544 58.08 47.80 -65.27
N ARG A 545 57.70 48.57 -64.22
CA ARG A 545 58.56 49.63 -63.66
C ARG A 545 59.89 49.08 -63.14
N ALA A 546 59.87 47.96 -62.43
CA ALA A 546 61.08 47.30 -61.93
C ALA A 546 61.97 46.76 -63.07
N ALA A 547 61.37 46.25 -64.15
CA ALA A 547 62.09 45.79 -65.34
C ALA A 547 62.74 46.96 -66.09
N VAL A 548 62.05 48.10 -66.23
CA VAL A 548 62.64 49.33 -66.81
C VAL A 548 63.81 49.83 -65.96
N VAL A 549 63.68 49.85 -64.63
CA VAL A 549 64.78 50.21 -63.72
C VAL A 549 65.94 49.20 -63.80
N LEU A 550 65.67 47.90 -63.88
CA LEU A 550 66.69 46.86 -64.06
C LEU A 550 67.38 46.94 -65.43
N GLN A 551 66.65 47.28 -66.50
CA GLN A 551 67.22 47.50 -67.83
C GLN A 551 68.12 48.74 -67.85
N ALA A 552 67.69 49.84 -67.22
CA ALA A 552 68.51 51.04 -67.06
C ALA A 552 69.75 50.76 -66.19
N ALA A 553 69.58 50.05 -65.07
CA ALA A 553 70.67 49.67 -64.17
C ALA A 553 71.66 48.72 -64.85
N TYR A 554 71.19 47.74 -65.64
CA TYR A 554 72.04 46.80 -66.40
C TYR A 554 72.79 47.51 -67.53
N ARG A 555 72.15 48.42 -68.28
CA ARG A 555 72.85 49.26 -69.27
C ARG A 555 73.94 50.11 -68.60
N GLY A 556 73.65 50.72 -67.45
CA GLY A 556 74.66 51.40 -66.64
C GLY A 556 75.72 50.48 -66.02
N GLN A 557 75.39 49.21 -65.75
CA GLN A 557 76.32 48.19 -65.26
C GLN A 557 77.30 47.75 -66.36
N GLN A 558 76.85 47.57 -67.61
CA GLN A 558 77.73 47.22 -68.73
C GLN A 558 78.76 48.33 -68.98
N VAL A 559 78.32 49.59 -69.09
CA VAL A 559 79.24 50.73 -69.27
C VAL A 559 80.23 50.82 -68.10
N ARG A 560 79.77 50.62 -66.85
CA ARG A 560 80.67 50.59 -65.68
C ARG A 560 81.60 49.36 -65.66
N GLN A 561 81.22 48.23 -66.26
CA GLN A 561 82.09 47.05 -66.39
C GLN A 561 83.16 47.23 -67.48
N GLU A 562 82.85 47.95 -68.57
CA GLU A 562 83.85 48.30 -69.59
C GLU A 562 84.89 49.28 -69.02
N VAL A 563 84.44 50.36 -68.37
CA VAL A 563 85.32 51.31 -67.64
C VAL A 563 86.11 50.60 -66.53
N ALA A 564 85.48 49.68 -65.79
CA ALA A 564 86.19 48.88 -64.78
C ALA A 564 87.26 47.98 -65.41
N HIS A 565 87.01 47.31 -66.54
CA HIS A 565 88.04 46.53 -67.24
C HIS A 565 89.21 47.40 -67.71
N TRP A 566 88.96 48.63 -68.18
CA TRP A 566 90.02 49.56 -68.58
C TRP A 566 90.90 49.94 -67.37
N HIS A 567 90.29 50.26 -66.22
CA HIS A 567 91.03 50.49 -64.98
C HIS A 567 91.71 49.23 -64.42
N GLN A 568 91.12 48.04 -64.59
CA GLN A 568 91.72 46.79 -64.13
C GLN A 568 92.95 46.41 -64.96
N ALA A 569 92.92 46.64 -66.28
CA ALA A 569 94.08 46.49 -67.15
C ALA A 569 95.22 47.45 -66.74
N ALA A 570 94.92 48.73 -66.53
CA ALA A 570 95.89 49.70 -66.02
C ALA A 570 96.45 49.30 -64.64
N THR A 571 95.61 48.82 -63.73
CA THR A 571 96.00 48.38 -62.38
C THR A 571 96.86 47.11 -62.43
N VAL A 572 96.59 46.17 -63.36
CA VAL A 572 97.41 44.96 -63.55
C VAL A 572 98.80 45.32 -64.08
N ILE A 573 98.91 46.25 -65.04
CA ILE A 573 100.20 46.73 -65.55
C ILE A 573 101.00 47.42 -64.43
N GLN A 574 100.38 48.33 -63.67
CA GLN A 574 101.04 49.04 -62.56
C GLN A 574 101.40 48.13 -61.38
N SER A 575 100.56 47.13 -61.04
CA SER A 575 100.80 46.22 -59.93
C SER A 575 101.76 45.09 -60.27
N ALA A 576 101.82 44.62 -61.52
CA ALA A 576 102.85 43.67 -61.98
C ALA A 576 104.26 44.28 -61.84
N PHE A 577 104.43 45.54 -62.24
CA PHE A 577 105.69 46.27 -62.07
C PHE A 577 106.08 46.46 -60.59
N ARG A 578 105.13 46.91 -59.75
CA ARG A 578 105.36 47.07 -58.30
C ARG A 578 105.63 45.73 -57.58
N LYS A 579 104.99 44.64 -58.00
CA LYS A 579 105.19 43.28 -57.45
C LYS A 579 106.55 42.70 -57.84
N HIS A 580 107.02 42.93 -59.07
CA HIS A 580 108.35 42.47 -59.48
C HIS A 580 109.45 43.07 -58.59
N ARG A 581 109.34 44.37 -58.26
CA ARG A 581 110.31 45.09 -57.41
C ARG A 581 110.42 44.55 -55.97
N GLU A 582 109.33 44.06 -55.38
CA GLU A 582 109.33 43.54 -54.00
C GLU A 582 109.53 42.01 -53.93
N VAL A 583 109.25 41.25 -54.99
CA VAL A 583 109.53 39.80 -55.05
C VAL A 583 111.04 39.50 -54.97
N VAL A 584 111.89 40.36 -55.55
CA VAL A 584 113.35 40.23 -55.47
C VAL A 584 113.85 40.35 -54.02
N LYS A 585 113.32 41.29 -53.24
CA LYS A 585 113.66 41.45 -51.81
C LYS A 585 113.18 40.28 -50.96
N PHE A 586 111.99 39.74 -51.23
CA PHE A 586 111.44 38.62 -50.45
C PHE A 586 112.18 37.29 -50.71
N GLN A 587 112.71 37.06 -51.92
CA GLN A 587 113.50 35.85 -52.22
C GLN A 587 114.83 35.81 -51.44
N ALA A 588 115.49 36.96 -51.24
CA ALA A 588 116.69 37.06 -50.40
C ALA A 588 116.40 36.72 -48.92
N MET A 589 115.26 37.18 -48.38
CA MET A 589 114.87 36.89 -46.99
C MET A 589 114.49 35.41 -46.76
N ARG A 590 113.92 34.74 -47.77
CA ARG A 590 113.44 33.35 -47.66
C ARG A 590 114.56 32.31 -47.74
N LEU A 591 115.69 32.60 -48.40
CA LEU A 591 116.88 31.73 -48.39
C LEU A 591 117.52 31.63 -47.00
N SER A 592 117.55 32.74 -46.27
CA SER A 592 118.15 32.83 -44.92
C SER A 592 117.44 31.97 -43.87
N ALA A 593 116.11 31.82 -43.96
CA ALA A 593 115.33 31.02 -43.00
C ALA A 593 115.42 29.50 -43.23
N ILE A 594 115.58 29.06 -44.48
CA ILE A 594 115.59 27.63 -44.84
C ILE A 594 116.92 26.96 -44.46
N ILE A 595 118.02 27.72 -44.39
CA ILE A 595 119.35 27.21 -44.03
C ILE A 595 119.46 26.89 -42.52
N ILE A 596 118.75 27.63 -41.66
CA ILE A 596 118.83 27.48 -40.20
C ILE A 596 117.96 26.31 -39.69
N GLN A 597 116.76 26.11 -40.24
CA GLN A 597 115.85 25.07 -39.75
C GLN A 597 116.19 23.64 -40.24
N ARG A 598 116.98 23.49 -41.32
CA ARG A 598 117.28 22.18 -41.91
C ARG A 598 118.52 21.46 -41.34
N ARG A 599 119.30 22.12 -40.47
CA ARG A 599 120.47 21.52 -39.77
C ARG A 599 120.16 20.97 -38.37
N TYR A 600 119.10 21.44 -37.72
CA TYR A 600 118.81 21.12 -36.31
C TYR A 600 118.21 19.71 -36.07
N GLN A 601 117.50 19.13 -37.05
CA GLN A 601 116.81 17.84 -36.88
C GLN A 601 117.58 16.61 -37.39
N ALA A 602 118.86 16.73 -37.75
CA ALA A 602 119.66 15.65 -38.32
C ALA A 602 120.88 15.21 -37.48
N HIS A 603 121.11 15.79 -36.28
CA HIS A 603 122.33 15.57 -35.48
C HIS A 603 122.08 14.85 -34.13
N VAL A 604 120.88 14.30 -33.92
CA VAL A 604 120.44 13.72 -32.62
C VAL A 604 120.49 12.18 -32.60
N LEU A 605 120.97 11.53 -33.66
CA LEU A 605 120.97 10.06 -33.82
C LEU A 605 122.30 9.46 -34.32
N GLN A 606 123.45 9.83 -33.73
CA GLN A 606 124.63 8.96 -33.61
C GLN A 606 125.81 9.62 -32.86
N ARG A 607 125.85 9.49 -31.52
CA ARG A 607 127.10 9.38 -30.74
C ARG A 607 126.83 8.88 -29.33
N HIS A 608 126.79 7.56 -29.22
CA HIS A 608 127.66 6.78 -28.33
C HIS A 608 128.35 7.51 -27.18
N SER A 609 127.93 7.13 -25.96
CA SER A 609 128.76 6.39 -25.01
C SER A 609 130.26 6.75 -24.91
N MET A 610 130.57 7.68 -24.01
CA MET A 610 131.77 7.66 -23.18
C MET A 610 131.66 8.80 -22.16
N HIS A 611 131.11 8.53 -20.96
CA HIS A 611 131.28 9.32 -19.71
C HIS A 611 130.80 8.53 -18.47
N ARG A 612 130.87 7.18 -18.51
CA ARG A 612 130.86 6.32 -17.31
C ARG A 612 132.31 6.13 -16.85
N ALA A 613 132.77 6.93 -15.88
CA ALA A 613 134.07 6.70 -15.23
C ALA A 613 134.23 7.37 -13.84
N ALA A 614 133.70 8.58 -13.65
CA ALA A 614 134.20 9.48 -12.58
C ALA A 614 133.37 9.58 -11.28
N THR A 615 132.22 8.92 -11.14
CA THR A 615 131.35 9.02 -9.94
C THR A 615 131.17 7.70 -9.17
N VAL A 616 131.84 6.62 -9.58
CA VAL A 616 131.71 5.28 -8.97
C VAL A 616 132.67 5.07 -7.76
N ILE A 617 133.63 5.97 -7.55
CA ILE A 617 134.69 5.79 -6.54
C ILE A 617 134.34 6.42 -5.17
N GLN A 618 133.48 7.45 -5.10
CA GLN A 618 133.14 8.11 -3.82
C GLN A 618 131.98 7.48 -3.03
N ALA A 619 131.18 6.59 -3.66
CA ALA A 619 130.01 5.99 -3.01
C ALA A 619 130.32 4.73 -2.16
N ASN A 620 131.39 3.99 -2.48
CA ASN A 620 131.63 2.66 -1.88
C ASN A 620 132.35 2.68 -0.52
N PHE A 621 133.05 3.76 -0.14
CA PHE A 621 133.72 3.84 1.17
C PHE A 621 132.72 4.01 2.34
N ARG A 622 131.60 4.72 2.11
CA ARG A 622 130.54 4.92 3.14
C ARG A 622 129.69 3.67 3.43
N ARG A 623 129.77 2.63 2.58
CA ARG A 623 128.98 1.39 2.75
C ARG A 623 129.65 0.33 3.61
N TYR A 624 130.99 0.32 3.66
CA TYR A 624 131.77 -0.70 4.37
C TYR A 624 131.79 -0.51 5.89
N LYS A 625 132.00 0.73 6.38
CA LYS A 625 132.17 1.03 7.81
C LYS A 625 130.95 0.66 8.67
N LEU A 626 129.73 0.84 8.16
CA LEU A 626 128.46 0.47 8.82
C LEU A 626 128.18 -1.04 8.84
N GLN A 627 128.89 -1.85 8.04
CA GLN A 627 128.56 -3.27 7.86
C GLN A 627 129.22 -4.22 8.87
N SER A 628 130.23 -3.74 9.61
CA SER A 628 130.94 -4.53 10.64
C SER A 628 130.29 -4.45 12.02
N GLU A 629 129.77 -3.28 12.42
CA GLU A 629 129.12 -3.09 13.72
C GLU A 629 127.80 -3.87 13.84
N PHE A 630 127.02 -3.91 12.75
CA PHE A 630 125.75 -4.66 12.68
C PHE A 630 125.90 -6.17 12.90
N ARG A 631 127.06 -6.76 12.55
CA ARG A 631 127.28 -8.22 12.72
C ARG A 631 127.49 -8.61 14.18
N ARG A 632 128.09 -7.75 15.02
CA ARG A 632 128.27 -8.02 16.47
C ARG A 632 126.94 -7.99 17.23
N GLN A 633 126.03 -7.05 16.94
CA GLN A 633 124.72 -6.98 17.60
C GLN A 633 123.78 -8.13 17.21
N ARG A 634 123.89 -8.66 15.98
CA ARG A 634 123.00 -9.74 15.51
C ARG A 634 123.25 -11.09 16.19
N TRP A 635 124.49 -11.38 16.60
CA TRP A 635 124.86 -12.65 17.24
C TRP A 635 124.30 -12.77 18.67
N ALA A 636 124.42 -11.72 19.49
CA ALA A 636 123.88 -11.68 20.86
C ALA A 636 122.35 -11.85 20.90
N THR A 637 121.64 -11.39 19.87
CA THR A 637 120.17 -11.45 19.80
C THR A 637 119.65 -12.87 19.53
N CYS A 638 120.39 -13.71 18.79
CA CYS A 638 119.93 -15.06 18.42
C CYS A 638 119.87 -16.03 19.60
N VAL A 639 120.81 -15.94 20.54
CA VAL A 639 120.89 -16.85 21.71
C VAL A 639 119.72 -16.64 22.69
N LEU A 640 119.35 -15.37 22.93
CA LEU A 640 118.18 -15.02 23.75
C LEU A 640 116.85 -15.46 23.11
N GLN A 641 116.72 -15.36 21.79
CA GLN A 641 115.50 -15.78 21.08
C GLN A 641 115.24 -17.29 21.12
N GLN A 642 116.29 -18.12 21.23
CA GLN A 642 116.14 -19.57 21.21
C GLN A 642 115.52 -20.11 22.52
N ARG A 643 115.92 -19.59 23.68
CA ARG A 643 115.35 -19.98 24.99
C ARG A 643 113.92 -19.47 25.20
N PHE A 644 113.57 -18.26 24.74
CA PHE A 644 112.20 -17.73 24.85
C PHE A 644 111.18 -18.54 24.05
N ARG A 645 111.58 -19.08 22.88
CA ARG A 645 110.68 -19.87 22.02
C ARG A 645 110.24 -21.19 22.68
N ALA A 646 111.14 -21.88 23.39
CA ALA A 646 110.83 -23.13 24.09
C ALA A 646 109.80 -22.96 25.23
N GLN A 647 109.95 -21.92 26.06
CA GLN A 647 109.01 -21.66 27.16
C GLN A 647 107.61 -21.27 26.66
N ARG A 648 107.54 -20.57 25.52
CA ARG A 648 106.27 -20.16 24.90
C ARG A 648 105.47 -21.36 24.36
N THR A 649 106.12 -22.42 23.89
CA THR A 649 105.43 -23.63 23.38
C THR A 649 104.75 -24.40 24.51
N ARG A 650 105.42 -24.60 25.65
CA ARG A 650 104.84 -25.26 26.83
C ARG A 650 103.56 -24.56 27.31
N ASN A 651 103.60 -23.23 27.43
CA ASN A 651 102.44 -22.45 27.89
C ASN A 651 101.27 -22.45 26.88
N LEU A 652 101.55 -22.57 25.58
CA LEU A 652 100.52 -22.71 24.54
C LEU A 652 99.75 -24.04 24.66
N VAL A 653 100.43 -25.15 24.88
CA VAL A 653 99.80 -26.48 25.02
C VAL A 653 98.88 -26.55 26.24
N VAL A 654 99.33 -26.03 27.40
CA VAL A 654 98.49 -25.99 28.62
C VAL A 654 97.25 -25.10 28.42
N LYS A 655 97.40 -23.96 27.74
CA LYS A 655 96.28 -23.06 27.46
C LYS A 655 95.27 -23.70 26.50
N HIS A 656 95.73 -24.41 25.47
CA HIS A 656 94.87 -25.14 24.54
C HIS A 656 94.03 -26.22 25.23
N TYR A 657 94.62 -27.01 26.13
CA TYR A 657 93.87 -28.01 26.91
C TYR A 657 92.77 -27.39 27.79
N GLN A 658 93.05 -26.24 28.42
CA GLN A 658 92.05 -25.52 29.22
C GLN A 658 90.92 -24.92 28.37
N GLU A 659 91.21 -24.41 27.17
CA GLU A 659 90.20 -23.94 26.21
C GLU A 659 89.26 -25.08 25.78
N VAL A 660 89.81 -26.24 25.41
CA VAL A 660 89.02 -27.42 25.00
C VAL A 660 88.12 -27.91 26.14
N ARG A 661 88.62 -27.96 27.38
CA ARG A 661 87.81 -28.34 28.56
C ARG A 661 86.68 -27.34 28.84
N LYS A 662 86.94 -26.03 28.71
CA LYS A 662 85.90 -24.99 28.86
C LYS A 662 84.84 -25.10 27.75
N ALA A 663 85.25 -25.27 26.50
CA ALA A 663 84.36 -25.43 25.37
C ALA A 663 83.42 -26.64 25.54
N ALA A 664 83.95 -27.79 26.00
CA ALA A 664 83.15 -28.99 26.27
C ALA A 664 82.07 -28.76 27.35
N ILE A 665 82.42 -28.09 28.46
CA ILE A 665 81.47 -27.78 29.55
C ILE A 665 80.38 -26.82 29.05
N ILE A 666 80.74 -25.80 28.27
CA ILE A 666 79.77 -24.84 27.68
C ILE A 666 78.81 -25.57 26.72
N LEU A 667 79.30 -26.47 25.87
CA LEU A 667 78.47 -27.27 24.96
C LEU A 667 77.51 -28.20 25.71
N GLN A 668 77.99 -28.90 26.76
CA GLN A 668 77.14 -29.76 27.59
C GLN A 668 76.06 -28.97 28.34
N ALA A 669 76.39 -27.79 28.89
CA ALA A 669 75.44 -26.90 29.54
C ALA A 669 74.42 -26.32 28.55
N ALA A 670 74.85 -25.89 27.37
CA ALA A 670 74.00 -25.36 26.31
C ALA A 670 72.98 -26.41 25.83
N TYR A 671 73.41 -27.66 25.61
CA TYR A 671 72.53 -28.76 25.22
C TYR A 671 71.50 -29.10 26.31
N ARG A 672 71.93 -29.24 27.58
CA ARG A 672 71.02 -29.49 28.72
C ARG A 672 70.00 -28.36 28.88
N GLY A 673 70.43 -27.10 28.77
CA GLY A 673 69.54 -25.93 28.81
C GLY A 673 68.56 -25.88 27.64
N MET A 674 69.00 -26.25 26.42
CA MET A 674 68.14 -26.33 25.24
C MET A 674 67.07 -27.42 25.40
N LYS A 675 67.44 -28.63 25.83
CA LYS A 675 66.51 -29.75 26.03
C LYS A 675 65.47 -29.45 27.12
N SER A 676 65.88 -28.80 28.21
CA SER A 676 64.96 -28.33 29.26
C SER A 676 63.96 -27.28 28.73
N ARG A 677 64.45 -26.25 28.04
CA ARG A 677 63.59 -25.22 27.41
C ARG A 677 62.62 -25.80 26.38
N GLN A 678 63.01 -26.83 25.63
CA GLN A 678 62.15 -27.52 24.67
C GLN A 678 60.99 -28.25 25.38
N MET A 679 61.27 -29.00 26.45
CA MET A 679 60.22 -29.67 27.24
C MET A 679 59.27 -28.68 27.93
N ILE A 680 59.80 -27.60 28.50
CA ILE A 680 59.00 -26.53 29.12
C ILE A 680 58.10 -25.86 28.08
N LYS A 681 58.62 -25.57 26.88
CA LYS A 681 57.83 -25.02 25.76
C LYS A 681 56.71 -25.97 25.32
N GLN A 682 56.97 -27.26 25.21
CA GLN A 682 55.95 -28.27 24.89
C GLN A 682 54.86 -28.34 25.98
N LYS A 683 55.23 -28.37 27.27
CA LYS A 683 54.27 -28.35 28.38
C LYS A 683 53.42 -27.07 28.39
N HIS A 684 54.01 -25.90 28.19
CA HIS A 684 53.24 -24.65 28.08
C HIS A 684 52.37 -24.58 26.82
N GLN A 685 52.77 -25.17 25.70
CA GLN A 685 51.93 -25.24 24.50
C GLN A 685 50.71 -26.13 24.73
N ALA A 686 50.87 -27.32 25.32
CA ALA A 686 49.77 -28.19 25.70
C ALA A 686 48.81 -27.49 26.69
N ALA A 687 49.35 -26.89 27.76
CA ALA A 687 48.57 -26.11 28.71
C ALA A 687 47.83 -24.93 28.06
N SER A 688 48.47 -24.22 27.13
CA SER A 688 47.84 -23.10 26.39
C SER A 688 46.70 -23.56 25.48
N VAL A 689 46.81 -24.73 24.85
CA VAL A 689 45.73 -25.31 24.04
C VAL A 689 44.56 -25.73 24.93
N ILE A 690 44.82 -26.40 26.06
CA ILE A 690 43.78 -26.80 27.02
C ILE A 690 43.09 -25.57 27.63
N GLN A 691 43.84 -24.57 28.06
CA GLN A 691 43.29 -23.32 28.59
C GLN A 691 42.48 -22.55 27.54
N ARG A 692 42.93 -22.52 26.27
CA ARG A 692 42.20 -21.85 25.18
C ARG A 692 40.90 -22.58 24.84
N THR A 693 40.92 -23.90 24.74
CA THR A 693 39.72 -24.71 24.47
C THR A 693 38.73 -24.65 25.63
N TYR A 694 39.19 -24.69 26.88
CA TYR A 694 38.35 -24.53 28.05
C TYR A 694 37.74 -23.11 28.17
N ARG A 695 38.51 -22.04 27.92
CA ARG A 695 37.98 -20.67 27.86
C ARG A 695 36.93 -20.53 26.75
N ALA A 696 37.21 -21.04 25.55
CA ALA A 696 36.23 -21.03 24.46
C ALA A 696 34.96 -21.84 24.79
N HIS A 697 35.07 -22.96 25.53
CA HIS A 697 33.91 -23.70 26.03
C HIS A 697 33.11 -22.89 27.06
N CYS A 698 33.78 -22.21 28.00
CA CYS A 698 33.13 -21.35 28.99
C CYS A 698 32.41 -20.17 28.30
N GLU A 699 33.09 -19.44 27.42
CA GLU A 699 32.50 -18.37 26.60
C GLU A 699 31.31 -18.86 25.76
N HIS A 700 31.40 -20.07 25.18
CA HIS A 700 30.29 -20.66 24.44
C HIS A 700 29.10 -21.00 25.34
N ARG A 701 29.35 -21.56 26.54
CA ARG A 701 28.32 -21.87 27.54
C ARG A 701 27.65 -20.59 28.05
N GLU A 702 28.42 -19.55 28.36
CA GLU A 702 27.90 -18.23 28.72
C GLU A 702 27.08 -17.63 27.58
N TYR A 703 27.57 -17.66 26.34
CA TYR A 703 26.81 -17.24 25.16
C TYR A 703 25.49 -18.01 25.00
N LEU A 704 25.46 -19.32 25.24
CA LEU A 704 24.23 -20.13 25.18
C LEU A 704 23.24 -19.76 26.29
N THR A 705 23.71 -19.52 27.53
CA THR A 705 22.83 -19.06 28.62
C THR A 705 22.30 -17.65 28.38
N LEU A 706 23.13 -16.75 27.84
CA LEU A 706 22.73 -15.40 27.42
C LEU A 706 21.71 -15.46 26.27
N LYS A 707 21.94 -16.32 25.26
CA LYS A 707 21.03 -16.57 24.13
C LYS A 707 19.68 -17.12 24.62
N SER A 708 19.68 -18.07 25.55
CA SER A 708 18.45 -18.62 26.16
C SER A 708 17.69 -17.56 26.97
N SER A 709 18.41 -16.75 27.75
CA SER A 709 17.85 -15.64 28.53
C SER A 709 17.25 -14.56 27.61
N VAL A 710 17.95 -14.18 26.55
CA VAL A 710 17.48 -13.24 25.52
C VAL A 710 16.25 -13.81 24.80
N LEU A 711 16.24 -15.08 24.42
CA LEU A 711 15.07 -15.73 23.81
C LEU A 711 13.88 -15.77 24.76
N THR A 712 14.10 -16.01 26.06
CA THR A 712 13.06 -16.00 27.09
C THR A 712 12.48 -14.60 27.30
N VAL A 713 13.33 -13.57 27.38
CA VAL A 713 12.92 -12.16 27.44
C VAL A 713 12.18 -11.75 26.16
N GLN A 714 12.64 -12.16 24.97
CA GLN A 714 11.96 -11.90 23.70
C GLN A 714 10.59 -12.60 23.62
N ARG A 715 10.48 -13.85 24.07
CA ARG A 715 9.19 -14.59 24.17
C ARG A 715 8.23 -13.89 25.12
N ARG A 716 8.67 -13.54 26.34
CA ARG A 716 7.86 -12.78 27.32
C ARG A 716 7.46 -11.40 26.82
N TYR A 717 8.36 -10.68 26.13
CA TYR A 717 8.06 -9.39 25.51
C TYR A 717 7.04 -9.52 24.38
N ARG A 718 7.21 -10.49 23.46
CA ARG A 718 6.25 -10.77 22.39
C ARG A 718 4.87 -11.14 22.95
N ALA A 719 4.82 -11.98 24.00
CA ALA A 719 3.58 -12.30 24.71
C ALA A 719 2.93 -11.06 25.36
N SER A 720 3.71 -10.21 26.04
CA SER A 720 3.21 -8.96 26.64
C SER A 720 2.69 -7.96 25.60
N VAL A 721 3.35 -7.86 24.43
CA VAL A 721 2.89 -7.03 23.31
C VAL A 721 1.62 -7.60 22.67
N ALA A 722 1.53 -8.92 22.50
CA ALA A 722 0.33 -9.59 22.01
C ALA A 722 -0.86 -9.39 22.97
N ALA A 723 -0.66 -9.61 24.27
CA ALA A 723 -1.65 -9.37 25.32
C ALA A 723 -2.10 -7.90 25.37
N LYS A 724 -1.18 -6.93 25.22
CA LYS A 724 -1.54 -5.51 25.11
C LYS A 724 -2.35 -5.20 23.85
N LYS A 725 -2.03 -5.82 22.71
CA LYS A 725 -2.80 -5.67 21.45
C LYS A 725 -4.21 -6.29 21.56
N GLN A 726 -4.33 -7.45 22.21
CA GLN A 726 -5.61 -8.09 22.54
C GLN A 726 -6.43 -7.25 23.53
N LEU A 727 -5.83 -6.74 24.61
CA LEU A 727 -6.50 -5.86 25.57
C LEU A 727 -7.00 -4.57 24.89
N GLN A 728 -6.22 -3.98 23.98
CA GLN A 728 -6.66 -2.82 23.20
C GLN A 728 -7.81 -3.13 22.23
N THR A 729 -7.84 -4.33 21.63
CA THR A 729 -8.97 -4.76 20.78
C THR A 729 -10.21 -5.03 21.62
N TYR A 730 -10.08 -5.72 22.76
CA TYR A 730 -11.15 -5.93 23.72
C TYR A 730 -11.72 -4.60 24.26
N GLN A 731 -10.86 -3.65 24.65
CA GLN A 731 -11.30 -2.31 25.08
C GLN A 731 -12.01 -1.53 23.96
N LYS A 732 -11.57 -1.64 22.70
CA LYS A 732 -12.26 -1.04 21.55
C LYS A 732 -13.63 -1.67 21.30
N LEU A 733 -13.74 -3.00 21.42
CA LEU A 733 -15.01 -3.74 21.32
C LEU A 733 -15.96 -3.38 22.47
N LEU A 734 -15.46 -3.32 23.71
CA LEU A 734 -16.24 -2.94 24.88
C LEU A 734 -16.75 -1.50 24.77
N ARG A 735 -15.93 -0.55 24.32
CA ARG A 735 -16.38 0.83 24.04
C ARG A 735 -17.44 0.88 22.94
N HIS A 736 -17.29 0.13 21.85
CA HIS A 736 -18.32 0.04 20.81
C HIS A 736 -19.62 -0.59 21.33
N TRP A 737 -19.53 -1.63 22.16
CA TRP A 737 -20.68 -2.29 22.76
C TRP A 737 -21.41 -1.38 23.74
N LEU A 738 -20.68 -0.68 24.63
CA LEU A 738 -21.24 0.33 25.52
C LEU A 738 -21.87 1.50 24.76
N ALA A 739 -21.20 2.04 23.74
CA ALA A 739 -21.76 3.10 22.89
C ALA A 739 -23.03 2.65 22.15
N ARG A 740 -23.07 1.41 21.67
CA ARG A 740 -24.26 0.81 21.04
C ARG A 740 -25.38 0.58 22.06
N ARG A 741 -25.07 0.15 23.28
CA ARG A 741 -26.02 0.00 24.39
C ARG A 741 -26.61 1.35 24.82
N HIS A 742 -25.78 2.39 24.97
CA HIS A 742 -26.25 3.75 25.23
C HIS A 742 -27.11 4.29 24.08
N LYS A 743 -26.69 4.15 22.82
CA LYS A 743 -27.48 4.60 21.67
C LYS A 743 -28.83 3.86 21.55
N ALA A 744 -28.86 2.57 21.86
CA ALA A 744 -30.11 1.82 21.94
C ALA A 744 -30.99 2.31 23.10
N ALA A 745 -30.40 2.53 24.28
CA ALA A 745 -31.12 3.06 25.43
C ALA A 745 -31.72 4.45 25.16
N THR A 746 -30.98 5.37 24.53
CA THR A 746 -31.50 6.70 24.18
C THR A 746 -32.64 6.63 23.16
N VAL A 747 -32.55 5.74 22.15
CA VAL A 747 -33.65 5.54 21.18
C VAL A 747 -34.89 4.96 21.86
N ILE A 748 -34.72 4.00 22.77
CA ILE A 748 -35.83 3.42 23.55
C ILE A 748 -36.43 4.49 24.48
N GLN A 749 -35.62 5.28 25.17
CA GLN A 749 -36.07 6.36 26.05
C GLN A 749 -36.83 7.43 25.28
N GLN A 750 -36.34 7.88 24.13
CA GLN A 750 -37.03 8.83 23.24
C GLN A 750 -38.36 8.27 22.73
N ALA A 751 -38.40 6.99 22.31
CA ALA A 751 -39.62 6.33 21.87
C ALA A 751 -40.65 6.20 23.01
N VAL A 752 -40.20 5.83 24.22
CA VAL A 752 -41.04 5.73 25.42
C VAL A 752 -41.54 7.10 25.86
N TRP A 753 -40.71 8.14 25.86
CA TRP A 753 -41.14 9.51 26.16
C TRP A 753 -42.17 10.02 25.14
N LYS A 754 -41.94 9.81 23.84
CA LYS A 754 -42.92 10.16 22.79
C LYS A 754 -44.24 9.39 22.97
N PHE A 755 -44.19 8.09 23.26
CA PHE A 755 -45.37 7.28 23.55
C PHE A 755 -46.12 7.76 24.80
N LEU A 756 -45.42 8.01 25.90
CA LEU A 756 -46.02 8.50 27.15
C LEU A 756 -46.60 9.91 27.00
N LEU A 757 -45.95 10.80 26.24
CA LEU A 757 -46.45 12.13 25.91
C LEU A 757 -47.75 12.04 25.10
N LEU A 758 -47.76 11.28 24.00
CA LEU A 758 -48.96 11.04 23.19
C LEU A 758 -50.08 10.37 24.00
N ARG A 759 -49.75 9.45 24.91
CA ARG A 759 -50.72 8.80 25.81
C ARG A 759 -51.22 9.73 26.91
N ARG A 760 -50.43 10.72 27.35
CA ARG A 760 -50.88 11.79 28.25
C ARG A 760 -51.81 12.75 27.52
N GLN A 761 -51.44 13.19 26.31
CA GLN A 761 -52.26 14.05 25.46
C GLN A 761 -53.61 13.41 25.12
N LYS A 762 -53.63 12.13 24.69
CA LYS A 762 -54.88 11.38 24.44
C LYS A 762 -55.74 11.25 25.70
N ARG A 763 -55.14 11.01 26.88
CA ARG A 763 -55.91 10.98 28.16
C ARG A 763 -56.51 12.35 28.51
N VAL A 764 -55.78 13.43 28.30
CA VAL A 764 -56.28 14.80 28.51
C VAL A 764 -57.42 15.10 27.52
N GLN A 765 -57.25 14.81 26.23
CA GLN A 765 -58.31 14.98 25.22
C GLN A 765 -59.56 14.13 25.53
N GLN A 766 -59.40 12.87 25.91
CA GLN A 766 -60.53 12.02 26.34
C GLN A 766 -61.19 12.55 27.63
N GLY A 767 -60.40 13.13 28.55
CA GLY A 767 -60.91 13.82 29.74
C GLY A 767 -61.75 15.05 29.37
N ILE A 768 -61.25 15.90 28.48
CA ILE A 768 -61.96 17.09 27.96
C ILE A 768 -63.24 16.67 27.25
N LEU A 769 -63.19 15.68 26.34
CA LEU A 769 -64.37 15.18 25.64
C LEU A 769 -65.41 14.59 26.60
N LYS A 770 -64.99 13.84 27.63
CA LYS A 770 -65.88 13.34 28.67
C LYS A 770 -66.49 14.47 29.50
N ALA A 771 -65.69 15.48 29.90
CA ALA A 771 -66.18 16.64 30.63
C ALA A 771 -67.18 17.45 29.80
N GLN A 772 -66.89 17.71 28.52
CA GLN A 772 -67.81 18.36 27.59
C GLN A 772 -69.09 17.55 27.36
N ALA A 773 -69.01 16.22 27.24
CA ALA A 773 -70.19 15.36 27.09
C ALA A 773 -71.04 15.31 28.38
N LEU A 774 -70.40 15.24 29.55
CA LEU A 774 -71.06 15.31 30.85
C LEU A 774 -71.74 16.68 31.05
N TRP A 775 -71.07 17.77 30.66
CA TRP A 775 -71.60 19.14 30.73
C TRP A 775 -72.77 19.35 29.76
N ARG A 776 -72.62 19.00 28.48
CA ARG A 776 -73.73 19.02 27.50
C ARG A 776 -74.93 18.20 27.99
N GLY A 777 -74.67 17.01 28.53
CA GLY A 777 -75.71 16.17 29.15
C GLY A 777 -76.33 16.79 30.41
N HIS A 778 -75.55 17.51 31.23
CA HIS A 778 -76.06 18.22 32.41
C HIS A 778 -76.93 19.41 32.00
N CYS A 779 -76.48 20.27 31.08
CA CYS A 779 -77.27 21.37 30.55
C CYS A 779 -78.57 20.90 29.90
N SER A 780 -78.51 19.83 29.09
CA SER A 780 -79.71 19.22 28.49
C SER A 780 -80.69 18.71 29.55
N ARG A 781 -80.21 18.03 30.61
CA ARG A 781 -81.05 17.60 31.72
C ARG A 781 -81.64 18.77 32.51
N ARG A 782 -80.88 19.86 32.70
CA ARG A 782 -81.34 21.07 33.41
C ARG A 782 -82.48 21.79 32.67
N LEU A 783 -82.56 21.64 31.35
CA LEU A 783 -83.57 22.30 30.51
C LEU A 783 -84.76 21.38 30.14
N ASN A 784 -84.55 20.06 30.01
CA ASN A 784 -85.52 19.14 29.40
C ASN A 784 -85.98 17.97 30.32
N ASP A 785 -85.65 17.96 31.62
CA ASP A 785 -86.01 16.86 32.52
C ASP A 785 -87.49 16.89 32.95
N ASN A 786 -88.36 16.19 32.20
CA ASN A 786 -89.72 15.83 32.64
C ASN A 786 -89.70 14.59 33.57
N PRO A 787 -90.55 14.50 34.62
CA PRO A 787 -90.64 13.34 35.53
C PRO A 787 -90.82 11.98 34.83
N LYS A 788 -91.48 11.90 33.67
CA LYS A 788 -91.56 10.66 32.85
C LYS A 788 -90.17 10.20 32.39
N ILE A 789 -89.32 11.13 31.93
CA ILE A 789 -87.96 10.86 31.45
C ILE A 789 -87.01 10.53 32.62
N VAL A 790 -87.25 11.11 33.80
CA VAL A 790 -86.51 10.76 35.03
C VAL A 790 -86.82 9.32 35.46
N LYS A 791 -88.11 8.93 35.53
CA LYS A 791 -88.53 7.54 35.81
C LYS A 791 -87.97 6.55 34.77
N LEU A 792 -87.98 6.91 33.48
CA LEU A 792 -87.40 6.08 32.43
C LEU A 792 -85.88 5.86 32.61
N ARG A 793 -85.12 6.92 32.93
CA ARG A 793 -83.67 6.82 33.25
C ARG A 793 -83.40 5.98 34.49
N HIS A 794 -84.24 6.07 35.53
CA HIS A 794 -84.09 5.24 36.72
C HIS A 794 -84.25 3.76 36.37
N ARG A 795 -85.33 3.39 35.65
CA ARG A 795 -85.52 2.02 35.13
C ARG A 795 -84.34 1.56 34.27
N LEU A 796 -83.85 2.41 33.36
CA LEU A 796 -82.71 2.08 32.51
C LEU A 796 -81.42 1.85 33.31
N ARG A 797 -81.17 2.64 34.38
CA ARG A 797 -80.02 2.43 35.28
C ARG A 797 -80.11 1.11 36.04
N VAL A 798 -81.28 0.78 36.59
CA VAL A 798 -81.51 -0.49 37.30
C VAL A 798 -81.27 -1.67 36.35
N VAL A 799 -81.84 -1.65 35.15
CA VAL A 799 -81.60 -2.70 34.13
C VAL A 799 -80.13 -2.76 33.71
N THR A 800 -79.48 -1.63 33.44
CA THR A 800 -78.06 -1.58 33.04
C THR A 800 -77.14 -2.14 34.12
N ALA A 801 -77.49 -1.98 35.42
CA ALA A 801 -76.73 -2.54 36.52
C ALA A 801 -76.86 -4.08 36.66
N SER A 802 -77.96 -4.67 36.16
CA SER A 802 -78.19 -6.12 36.17
C SER A 802 -77.73 -6.86 34.90
N VAL A 803 -77.36 -6.15 33.83
CA VAL A 803 -76.96 -6.77 32.55
C VAL A 803 -75.60 -7.45 32.65
N ARG A 804 -75.56 -8.74 32.30
CA ARG A 804 -74.35 -9.55 32.18
C ARG A 804 -73.86 -9.61 30.72
N GLU A 805 -72.64 -10.10 30.51
CA GLU A 805 -72.10 -10.29 29.15
C GLU A 805 -72.94 -11.28 28.32
N GLU A 806 -73.53 -12.29 28.94
CA GLU A 806 -74.43 -13.25 28.29
C GLU A 806 -75.77 -12.65 27.82
N ASP A 807 -76.24 -11.54 28.44
CA ASP A 807 -77.47 -10.85 28.04
C ASP A 807 -77.32 -10.03 26.75
N LYS A 808 -76.09 -9.86 26.25
CA LYS A 808 -75.85 -9.23 24.96
C LYS A 808 -76.49 -10.08 23.86
N LEU A 809 -77.26 -9.42 22.99
CA LEU A 809 -78.07 -10.07 21.94
C LEU A 809 -77.30 -11.18 21.20
N CYS A 810 -76.07 -10.91 20.73
CA CYS A 810 -75.23 -11.89 20.05
C CYS A 810 -74.89 -13.13 20.90
N ASN A 811 -74.50 -12.95 22.17
CA ASN A 811 -74.15 -14.05 23.06
C ASN A 811 -75.40 -14.87 23.44
N LYS A 812 -76.54 -14.19 23.60
CA LYS A 812 -77.84 -14.82 23.83
C LYS A 812 -78.31 -15.62 22.62
N THR A 813 -78.11 -15.12 21.40
CA THR A 813 -78.34 -15.87 20.15
C THR A 813 -77.48 -17.12 20.09
N SER A 814 -76.17 -17.02 20.30
CA SER A 814 -75.27 -18.19 20.28
C SER A 814 -75.65 -19.24 21.32
N SER A 815 -76.03 -18.83 22.53
CA SER A 815 -76.47 -19.75 23.59
C SER A 815 -77.80 -20.43 23.23
N ALA A 816 -78.75 -19.69 22.64
CA ALA A 816 -80.02 -20.24 22.19
C ALA A 816 -79.86 -21.18 20.98
N LEU A 817 -78.89 -20.93 20.08
CA LEU A 817 -78.57 -21.85 18.99
C LEU A 817 -77.96 -23.17 19.52
N ASP A 818 -77.01 -23.14 20.46
CA ASP A 818 -76.51 -24.37 21.10
C ASP A 818 -77.66 -25.15 21.77
N TYR A 819 -78.55 -24.46 22.49
CA TYR A 819 -79.71 -25.09 23.10
C TYR A 819 -80.67 -25.74 22.09
N LEU A 820 -80.97 -25.06 20.98
CA LEU A 820 -81.86 -25.56 19.93
C LEU A 820 -81.26 -26.76 19.16
N LEU A 821 -79.96 -26.73 18.87
CA LEU A 821 -79.29 -27.77 18.07
C LEU A 821 -78.92 -29.01 18.90
N ARG A 822 -78.71 -28.86 20.22
CA ARG A 822 -78.11 -29.90 21.06
C ARG A 822 -79.07 -30.61 22.01
N TYR A 823 -80.13 -29.94 22.48
CA TYR A 823 -81.01 -30.47 23.53
C TYR A 823 -82.36 -30.90 22.98
N LYS A 824 -82.82 -32.09 23.39
CA LYS A 824 -84.11 -32.67 22.97
C LYS A 824 -85.27 -32.34 23.92
N HIS A 825 -85.01 -31.68 25.05
CA HIS A 825 -86.06 -31.37 26.03
C HIS A 825 -86.89 -30.15 25.61
N PHE A 826 -88.21 -30.32 25.67
CA PHE A 826 -89.19 -29.36 25.17
C PHE A 826 -89.08 -27.95 25.79
N SER A 827 -88.77 -27.86 27.09
CA SER A 827 -88.62 -26.59 27.81
C SER A 827 -87.43 -25.75 27.32
N TYR A 828 -86.27 -26.38 27.12
CA TYR A 828 -85.08 -25.69 26.60
C TYR A 828 -85.26 -25.30 25.13
N ILE A 829 -85.91 -26.14 24.31
CA ILE A 829 -86.25 -25.82 22.92
C ILE A 829 -87.18 -24.59 22.86
N LEU A 830 -88.25 -24.57 23.68
CA LEU A 830 -89.19 -23.45 23.69
C LEU A 830 -88.53 -22.13 24.16
N GLU A 831 -87.66 -22.19 25.16
CA GLU A 831 -86.94 -21.00 25.64
C GLU A 831 -85.85 -20.55 24.64
N ALA A 832 -85.18 -21.47 23.97
CA ALA A 832 -84.28 -21.15 22.86
C ALA A 832 -85.04 -20.42 21.73
N LEU A 833 -86.17 -20.95 21.29
CA LEU A 833 -86.98 -20.36 20.22
C LEU A 833 -87.50 -18.95 20.59
N LYS A 834 -87.93 -18.69 21.82
CA LYS A 834 -88.28 -17.33 22.27
C LYS A 834 -87.12 -16.35 22.11
N ASN A 835 -85.92 -16.75 22.53
CA ASN A 835 -84.73 -15.90 22.46
C ASN A 835 -84.25 -15.71 21.01
N LEU A 836 -84.39 -16.72 20.15
CA LEU A 836 -84.10 -16.63 18.72
C LEU A 836 -85.14 -15.79 17.96
N GLU A 837 -86.43 -15.85 18.31
CA GLU A 837 -87.47 -14.97 17.77
C GLU A 837 -87.11 -13.51 18.02
N THR A 838 -86.77 -13.17 19.25
CA THR A 838 -86.43 -11.79 19.62
C THR A 838 -85.08 -11.35 19.03
N ALA A 839 -84.09 -12.26 18.92
CA ALA A 839 -82.83 -11.96 18.25
C ALA A 839 -83.01 -11.70 16.75
N THR A 840 -83.71 -12.58 16.04
CA THR A 840 -84.01 -12.41 14.61
C THR A 840 -84.90 -11.21 14.33
N ARG A 841 -85.81 -10.82 15.23
CA ARG A 841 -86.61 -9.59 15.09
C ARG A 841 -85.82 -8.29 15.31
N LEU A 842 -84.62 -8.34 15.90
CA LEU A 842 -83.88 -7.15 16.32
C LEU A 842 -82.53 -6.93 15.60
N SER A 843 -81.98 -7.94 14.91
CA SER A 843 -80.66 -7.83 14.27
C SER A 843 -80.57 -8.72 13.01
N PRO A 844 -80.25 -8.14 11.83
CA PRO A 844 -80.02 -8.92 10.61
C PRO A 844 -78.81 -9.86 10.74
N GLU A 845 -77.79 -9.49 11.51
CA GLU A 845 -76.62 -10.33 11.77
C GLU A 845 -76.97 -11.58 12.62
N CYS A 846 -78.08 -11.53 13.38
CA CYS A 846 -78.60 -12.70 14.07
C CYS A 846 -79.43 -13.60 13.15
N CYS A 847 -80.06 -13.04 12.10
CA CYS A 847 -80.67 -13.82 11.02
C CYS A 847 -79.62 -14.58 10.21
N GLU A 848 -78.55 -13.91 9.79
CA GLU A 848 -77.42 -14.52 9.06
C GLU A 848 -76.80 -15.66 9.89
N ARG A 849 -76.45 -15.41 11.16
CA ARG A 849 -75.87 -16.45 12.04
C ARG A 849 -76.80 -17.64 12.32
N LEU A 850 -78.12 -17.44 12.37
CA LEU A 850 -79.07 -18.54 12.53
C LEU A 850 -79.06 -19.44 11.29
N VAL A 851 -79.06 -18.85 10.09
CA VAL A 851 -78.94 -19.59 8.82
C VAL A 851 -77.60 -20.32 8.73
N GLU A 852 -76.47 -19.66 9.03
CA GLU A 852 -75.13 -20.26 9.05
C GLU A 852 -75.02 -21.48 9.98
N SER A 853 -75.78 -21.49 11.08
CA SER A 853 -75.80 -22.60 12.04
C SER A 853 -76.60 -23.84 11.59
N GLY A 854 -77.27 -23.79 10.44
CA GLY A 854 -78.15 -24.87 9.95
C GLY A 854 -79.46 -25.04 10.73
N ALA A 855 -79.76 -24.12 11.65
CA ALA A 855 -80.94 -24.20 12.51
C ALA A 855 -82.28 -24.12 11.76
N THR A 856 -82.32 -23.60 10.52
CA THR A 856 -83.52 -23.59 9.67
C THR A 856 -84.09 -25.00 9.46
N ASN A 857 -83.23 -25.99 9.16
CA ASN A 857 -83.62 -27.40 9.01
C ASN A 857 -84.22 -27.98 10.30
N VAL A 858 -83.63 -27.64 11.46
CA VAL A 858 -84.12 -28.07 12.78
C VAL A 858 -85.48 -27.43 13.09
N ILE A 859 -85.68 -26.15 12.74
CA ILE A 859 -86.95 -25.44 12.92
C ILE A 859 -88.06 -26.08 12.06
N PHE A 860 -87.81 -26.39 10.79
CA PHE A 860 -88.79 -27.12 9.96
C PHE A 860 -89.07 -28.53 10.48
N THR A 861 -88.05 -29.23 10.98
CA THR A 861 -88.22 -30.55 11.64
C THR A 861 -89.08 -30.46 12.89
N LEU A 862 -88.89 -29.43 13.72
CA LEU A 862 -89.74 -29.15 14.90
C LEU A 862 -91.19 -28.87 14.50
N ILE A 863 -91.44 -28.10 13.42
CA ILE A 863 -92.79 -27.86 12.90
C ILE A 863 -93.46 -29.18 12.49
N ARG A 864 -92.76 -30.07 11.80
CA ARG A 864 -93.27 -31.39 11.39
C ARG A 864 -93.63 -32.27 12.59
N CYS A 865 -92.74 -32.35 13.58
CA CYS A 865 -92.90 -33.18 14.77
C CYS A 865 -93.93 -32.63 15.78
N CYS A 866 -94.24 -31.33 15.76
CA CYS A 866 -95.15 -30.71 16.71
C CYS A 866 -96.63 -30.97 16.37
N ASN A 867 -97.40 -31.44 17.36
CA ASN A 867 -98.83 -31.71 17.23
C ASN A 867 -99.70 -30.48 17.61
N ARG A 868 -101.01 -30.67 17.81
CA ARG A 868 -101.98 -29.61 18.16
C ARG A 868 -102.05 -29.28 19.67
N SER A 869 -101.16 -29.80 20.52
CA SER A 869 -101.13 -29.49 21.96
C SER A 869 -100.69 -28.04 22.21
N VAL A 870 -101.04 -27.47 23.37
CA VAL A 870 -100.71 -26.06 23.70
C VAL A 870 -99.21 -25.77 23.66
N PRO A 871 -98.31 -26.60 24.24
CA PRO A 871 -96.87 -26.37 24.14
C PRO A 871 -96.34 -26.49 22.71
N CYS A 872 -96.85 -27.45 21.92
CA CYS A 872 -96.51 -27.59 20.50
C CYS A 872 -96.97 -26.40 19.66
N MET A 873 -98.15 -25.83 19.95
CA MET A 873 -98.60 -24.59 19.30
C MET A 873 -97.68 -23.41 19.64
N ASP A 874 -97.17 -23.30 20.87
CA ASP A 874 -96.19 -22.25 21.22
C ASP A 874 -94.85 -22.45 20.48
N VAL A 875 -94.32 -23.68 20.41
CA VAL A 875 -93.12 -24.01 19.61
C VAL A 875 -93.32 -23.69 18.13
N ILE A 876 -94.46 -24.08 17.54
CA ILE A 876 -94.81 -23.75 16.15
C ILE A 876 -94.92 -22.23 15.96
N THR A 877 -95.54 -21.50 16.90
CA THR A 877 -95.72 -20.05 16.82
C THR A 877 -94.38 -19.32 16.76
N PHE A 878 -93.43 -19.65 17.65
CA PHE A 878 -92.09 -19.05 17.61
C PHE A 878 -91.30 -19.52 16.39
N SER A 879 -91.43 -20.79 15.99
CA SER A 879 -90.78 -21.35 14.79
C SER A 879 -91.19 -20.61 13.51
N ILE A 880 -92.49 -20.46 13.24
CA ILE A 880 -92.98 -19.70 12.08
C ILE A 880 -92.57 -18.24 12.19
N GLN A 881 -92.63 -17.63 13.39
CA GLN A 881 -92.22 -16.23 13.55
C GLN A 881 -90.72 -16.02 13.22
N ILE A 882 -89.85 -16.95 13.64
CA ILE A 882 -88.43 -16.93 13.25
C ILE A 882 -88.29 -17.04 11.74
N LEU A 883 -88.90 -18.05 11.12
CA LEU A 883 -88.84 -18.22 9.66
C LEU A 883 -89.39 -16.98 8.91
N LEU A 884 -90.45 -16.35 9.43
CA LEU A 884 -91.01 -15.11 8.89
C LEU A 884 -90.04 -13.93 9.04
N ASN A 885 -89.33 -13.81 10.17
CA ASN A 885 -88.31 -12.78 10.37
C ASN A 885 -87.11 -12.97 9.42
N LEU A 886 -86.71 -14.23 9.16
CA LEU A 886 -85.69 -14.58 8.17
C LEU A 886 -86.16 -14.27 6.74
N SER A 887 -87.40 -14.59 6.38
CA SER A 887 -87.95 -14.33 5.04
C SER A 887 -88.27 -12.86 4.79
N LYS A 888 -88.55 -12.05 5.83
CA LYS A 888 -88.62 -10.58 5.72
C LYS A 888 -87.25 -9.97 5.37
N TYR A 889 -86.13 -10.71 5.53
CA TYR A 889 -84.78 -10.25 5.18
C TYR A 889 -84.24 -10.93 3.90
N HIS A 890 -84.01 -10.12 2.86
CA HIS A 890 -83.67 -10.58 1.51
C HIS A 890 -82.44 -11.51 1.38
N LYS A 891 -81.48 -11.47 2.31
CA LYS A 891 -80.33 -12.40 2.27
C LYS A 891 -80.64 -13.79 2.82
N THR A 892 -81.61 -13.91 3.71
CA THR A 892 -81.91 -15.16 4.44
C THR A 892 -83.17 -15.86 3.94
N ILE A 893 -83.96 -15.21 3.08
CA ILE A 893 -85.17 -15.79 2.48
C ILE A 893 -84.89 -17.05 1.65
N GLU A 894 -83.77 -17.09 0.91
CA GLU A 894 -83.38 -18.27 0.11
C GLU A 894 -83.18 -19.48 1.01
N ALA A 895 -82.40 -19.36 2.07
CA ALA A 895 -82.12 -20.45 3.01
C ALA A 895 -83.34 -20.94 3.83
N VAL A 896 -84.50 -20.26 3.71
CA VAL A 896 -85.79 -20.75 4.22
C VAL A 896 -86.58 -21.49 3.12
N TYR A 897 -86.46 -21.07 1.85
CA TYR A 897 -87.05 -21.76 0.70
C TYR A 897 -86.35 -23.09 0.39
N SER A 898 -85.01 -23.09 0.28
CA SER A 898 -84.22 -24.26 -0.12
C SER A 898 -84.17 -25.40 0.91
N VAL A 899 -84.90 -25.30 2.03
CA VAL A 899 -85.11 -26.42 2.95
C VAL A 899 -86.02 -27.46 2.29
N GLU A 900 -85.58 -28.71 2.28
CA GLU A 900 -86.34 -29.84 1.71
C GLU A 900 -87.78 -29.86 2.24
N ASN A 901 -88.76 -29.95 1.31
CA ASN A 901 -90.20 -29.98 1.57
C ASN A 901 -90.71 -28.79 2.41
N SER A 902 -90.07 -27.62 2.33
CA SER A 902 -90.45 -26.38 3.02
C SER A 902 -91.90 -25.98 2.72
N VAL A 903 -92.25 -25.91 1.42
CA VAL A 903 -93.58 -25.53 0.92
C VAL A 903 -94.65 -26.54 1.37
N GLU A 904 -94.40 -27.85 1.22
CA GLU A 904 -95.33 -28.89 1.66
C GLU A 904 -95.57 -28.83 3.16
N THR A 905 -94.52 -28.60 3.96
CA THR A 905 -94.61 -28.47 5.42
C THR A 905 -95.49 -27.27 5.81
N LEU A 906 -95.43 -26.17 5.06
CA LEU A 906 -96.30 -25.01 5.28
C LEU A 906 -97.75 -25.29 4.84
N LEU A 907 -97.98 -26.02 3.74
CA LEU A 907 -99.31 -26.43 3.30
C LEU A 907 -99.96 -27.41 4.29
N ASP A 908 -99.21 -28.37 4.83
CA ASP A 908 -99.64 -29.25 5.92
C ASP A 908 -100.05 -28.45 7.16
N LEU A 909 -99.30 -27.41 7.48
CA LEU A 909 -99.53 -26.55 8.64
C LEU A 909 -100.79 -25.70 8.46
N LEU A 910 -101.01 -25.14 7.27
CA LEU A 910 -102.26 -24.46 6.89
C LEU A 910 -103.45 -25.42 6.99
N GLN A 911 -103.34 -26.61 6.39
CA GLN A 911 -104.38 -27.64 6.46
C GLN A 911 -104.68 -28.07 7.91
N ARG A 912 -103.65 -28.13 8.78
CA ARG A 912 -103.75 -28.50 10.20
C ARG A 912 -104.36 -27.40 11.08
N TYR A 913 -104.26 -26.12 10.73
CA TYR A 913 -104.68 -24.99 11.57
C TYR A 913 -105.85 -24.14 11.03
N ARG A 914 -106.36 -24.42 9.83
CA ARG A 914 -107.51 -23.73 9.17
C ARG A 914 -108.80 -23.60 9.99
N GLU A 915 -109.03 -24.46 10.99
CA GLU A 915 -110.33 -24.65 11.66
C GLU A 915 -110.54 -23.86 12.96
N LYS A 916 -109.50 -23.19 13.49
CA LYS A 916 -109.54 -22.62 14.85
C LYS A 916 -109.60 -21.08 14.87
N ALA A 917 -110.81 -20.55 14.78
CA ALA A 917 -111.19 -19.21 15.26
C ALA A 917 -112.41 -19.33 16.20
N GLY A 918 -112.36 -18.73 17.40
CA GLY A 918 -113.51 -18.68 18.32
C GLY A 918 -113.26 -18.75 19.84
N ASP A 919 -112.09 -19.18 20.31
CA ASP A 919 -111.70 -19.29 21.72
C ASP A 919 -110.32 -18.67 22.00
N LYS A 920 -109.97 -18.42 23.28
CA LYS A 920 -108.64 -17.89 23.67
C LYS A 920 -107.45 -18.77 23.22
N VAL A 921 -107.66 -20.07 23.03
CA VAL A 921 -106.67 -21.00 22.44
C VAL A 921 -106.68 -20.93 20.91
N ALA A 922 -107.80 -20.54 20.31
CA ALA A 922 -107.97 -20.37 18.88
C ALA A 922 -107.27 -19.10 18.34
N GLU A 923 -107.15 -18.02 19.12
CA GLU A 923 -106.35 -16.84 18.73
C GLU A 923 -104.89 -17.21 18.38
N LYS A 924 -104.29 -18.14 19.15
CA LYS A 924 -102.97 -18.70 18.82
C LYS A 924 -102.99 -19.51 17.52
N GLY A 925 -104.01 -20.35 17.33
CA GLY A 925 -104.18 -21.17 16.11
C GLY A 925 -104.38 -20.34 14.83
N GLY A 926 -105.22 -19.30 14.89
CA GLY A 926 -105.41 -18.32 13.81
C GLY A 926 -104.14 -17.52 13.52
N SER A 927 -103.35 -17.18 14.54
CA SER A 927 -102.03 -16.56 14.36
C SER A 927 -101.02 -17.49 13.66
N ILE A 928 -101.05 -18.80 13.96
CA ILE A 928 -100.24 -19.81 13.26
C ILE A 928 -100.64 -19.88 11.78
N PHE A 929 -101.94 -19.97 11.49
CA PHE A 929 -102.44 -20.06 10.11
C PHE A 929 -102.10 -18.81 9.28
N THR A 930 -102.42 -17.62 9.78
CA THR A 930 -102.12 -16.36 9.08
C THR A 930 -100.61 -16.18 8.86
N LYS A 931 -99.76 -16.45 9.86
CA LYS A 931 -98.29 -16.37 9.71
C LYS A 931 -97.72 -17.42 8.75
N ALA A 932 -98.31 -18.61 8.67
CA ALA A 932 -97.92 -19.61 7.68
C ALA A 932 -98.31 -19.17 6.25
N CYS A 933 -99.50 -18.58 6.06
CA CYS A 933 -99.89 -17.95 4.79
C CYS A 933 -98.93 -16.80 4.42
N PHE A 934 -98.54 -15.97 5.38
CA PHE A 934 -97.56 -14.90 5.17
C PHE A 934 -96.20 -15.41 4.75
N LEU A 935 -95.68 -16.40 5.46
CA LEU A 935 -94.39 -17.01 5.15
C LEU A 935 -94.42 -17.62 3.75
N LEU A 936 -95.47 -18.38 3.43
CA LEU A 936 -95.65 -18.97 2.10
C LEU A 936 -95.74 -17.91 1.01
N ALA A 937 -96.55 -16.86 1.18
CA ALA A 937 -96.65 -15.76 0.22
C ALA A 937 -95.31 -15.02 0.03
N LEU A 938 -94.56 -14.76 1.11
CA LEU A 938 -93.23 -14.13 1.02
C LEU A 938 -92.22 -15.01 0.26
N LEU A 939 -92.18 -16.31 0.55
CA LEU A 939 -91.28 -17.24 -0.15
C LEU A 939 -91.60 -17.29 -1.66
N LEU A 940 -92.87 -17.16 -2.04
CA LEU A 940 -93.37 -17.22 -3.40
C LEU A 940 -93.42 -15.87 -4.14
N GLN A 941 -92.97 -14.76 -3.54
CA GLN A 941 -92.90 -13.46 -4.24
C GLN A 941 -91.97 -13.49 -5.46
N ASP A 942 -91.01 -14.43 -5.51
CA ASP A 942 -90.20 -14.65 -6.70
C ASP A 942 -90.98 -15.43 -7.76
N LYS A 943 -90.99 -14.89 -8.98
CA LYS A 943 -91.66 -15.50 -10.14
C LYS A 943 -91.10 -16.89 -10.46
N GLN A 944 -89.80 -17.13 -10.28
CA GLN A 944 -89.18 -18.44 -10.54
C GLN A 944 -89.74 -19.50 -9.58
N ARG A 945 -89.72 -19.21 -8.27
CA ARG A 945 -90.24 -20.11 -7.23
C ARG A 945 -91.75 -20.37 -7.37
N THR A 946 -92.52 -19.37 -7.79
CA THR A 946 -93.95 -19.55 -8.11
C THR A 946 -94.16 -20.56 -9.23
N GLU A 947 -93.38 -20.50 -10.32
CA GLU A 947 -93.48 -21.46 -11.43
C GLU A 947 -92.92 -22.85 -11.10
N GLU A 948 -91.98 -22.95 -10.16
CA GLU A 948 -91.56 -24.25 -9.59
C GLU A 948 -92.67 -24.88 -8.75
N VAL A 949 -93.29 -24.12 -7.85
CA VAL A 949 -94.31 -24.64 -6.92
C VAL A 949 -95.63 -24.98 -7.63
N LYS A 950 -95.96 -24.30 -8.74
CA LYS A 950 -97.08 -24.70 -9.62
C LYS A 950 -96.92 -26.10 -10.24
N LYS A 951 -95.70 -26.58 -10.43
CA LYS A 951 -95.40 -27.90 -11.00
C LYS A 951 -95.47 -29.03 -9.96
N LEU A 952 -95.54 -28.71 -8.67
CA LEU A 952 -95.66 -29.71 -7.61
C LEU A 952 -97.07 -30.33 -7.60
N PRO A 953 -97.17 -31.68 -7.58
CA PRO A 953 -98.46 -32.35 -7.70
C PRO A 953 -99.40 -31.99 -6.54
N LYS A 954 -100.67 -31.75 -6.86
CA LYS A 954 -101.76 -31.45 -5.91
C LYS A 954 -101.62 -30.15 -5.10
N VAL A 955 -100.58 -29.34 -5.28
CA VAL A 955 -100.39 -28.10 -4.49
C VAL A 955 -101.52 -27.10 -4.74
N LEU A 956 -101.91 -26.88 -6.00
CA LEU A 956 -103.00 -25.97 -6.35
C LEU A 956 -104.35 -26.46 -5.78
N ASP A 957 -104.65 -27.75 -5.90
CA ASP A 957 -105.86 -28.37 -5.33
C ASP A 957 -105.92 -28.24 -3.81
N ARG A 958 -104.79 -28.42 -3.12
CA ARG A 958 -104.69 -28.24 -1.67
C ARG A 958 -104.95 -26.79 -1.26
N ILE A 959 -104.38 -25.81 -1.96
CA ILE A 959 -104.60 -24.39 -1.68
C ILE A 959 -106.05 -24.01 -1.94
N HIS A 960 -106.64 -24.44 -3.05
CA HIS A 960 -108.03 -24.17 -3.40
C HIS A 960 -109.00 -24.85 -2.41
N SER A 961 -108.70 -26.08 -1.95
CA SER A 961 -109.43 -26.75 -0.86
C SER A 961 -109.35 -25.99 0.47
N ILE A 962 -108.15 -25.56 0.88
CA ILE A 962 -107.95 -24.74 2.08
C ILE A 962 -108.73 -23.41 1.96
N TYR A 963 -108.70 -22.77 0.79
CA TYR A 963 -109.47 -21.54 0.54
C TYR A 963 -110.97 -21.76 0.69
N ARG A 964 -111.57 -22.74 -0.03
CA ARG A 964 -113.01 -23.03 0.07
C ARG A 964 -113.45 -23.29 1.51
N LEU A 965 -112.68 -24.07 2.27
CA LEU A 965 -112.96 -24.37 3.68
C LEU A 965 -112.83 -23.13 4.57
N THR A 966 -111.80 -22.30 4.36
CA THR A 966 -111.60 -21.05 5.11
C THR A 966 -112.69 -20.02 4.79
N ALA A 967 -113.11 -19.91 3.52
CA ALA A 967 -114.20 -19.04 3.09
C ALA A 967 -115.56 -19.48 3.67
N ARG A 968 -115.88 -20.78 3.63
CA ARG A 968 -117.08 -21.34 4.28
C ARG A 968 -117.08 -21.10 5.79
N LYS A 969 -115.93 -21.27 6.45
CA LYS A 969 -115.76 -21.02 7.89
C LYS A 969 -115.88 -19.53 8.22
N HIS A 970 -115.26 -18.65 7.45
CA HIS A 970 -115.42 -17.19 7.60
C HIS A 970 -116.87 -16.76 7.42
N LYS A 971 -117.58 -17.28 6.40
CA LYS A 971 -119.03 -17.04 6.22
C LYS A 971 -119.82 -17.44 7.47
N MET A 972 -119.65 -18.69 7.93
CA MET A 972 -120.31 -19.20 9.14
C MET A 972 -119.95 -18.42 10.41
N ASP A 973 -118.70 -17.96 10.56
CA ASP A 973 -118.27 -17.14 11.68
C ASP A 973 -118.81 -15.71 11.58
N THR A 974 -118.91 -15.12 10.38
CA THR A 974 -119.58 -13.83 10.18
C THR A 974 -121.07 -13.93 10.52
N GLU A 975 -121.75 -14.98 10.07
CA GLU A 975 -123.14 -15.28 10.44
C GLU A 975 -123.27 -15.45 11.97
N ARG A 976 -122.35 -16.20 12.61
CA ARG A 976 -122.32 -16.36 14.07
C ARG A 976 -122.03 -15.05 14.81
N THR A 977 -121.17 -14.16 14.28
CA THR A 977 -120.97 -12.83 14.87
C THR A 977 -122.16 -11.92 14.62
N ILE A 978 -122.86 -11.99 13.49
CA ILE A 978 -124.09 -11.25 13.23
C ILE A 978 -125.20 -11.73 14.17
N ILE A 979 -125.32 -13.05 14.40
CA ILE A 979 -126.26 -13.61 15.38
C ILE A 979 -125.89 -13.15 16.80
N LYS A 980 -124.62 -13.25 17.21
CA LYS A 980 -124.15 -12.72 18.51
C LYS A 980 -124.40 -11.21 18.63
N GLN A 981 -124.15 -10.44 17.57
CA GLN A 981 -124.36 -8.99 17.52
C GLN A 981 -125.84 -8.65 17.61
N LYS A 982 -126.73 -9.41 16.96
CA LYS A 982 -128.19 -9.29 17.11
C LYS A 982 -128.63 -9.61 18.54
N MET A 983 -128.12 -10.69 19.14
CA MET A 983 -128.38 -11.06 20.54
C MET A 983 -127.81 -10.06 21.56
N SER A 984 -126.75 -9.31 21.21
CA SER A 984 -126.24 -8.22 22.06
C SER A 984 -126.89 -6.87 21.76
N ALA A 985 -127.37 -6.63 20.53
CA ALA A 985 -128.07 -5.41 20.13
C ALA A 985 -129.48 -5.33 20.71
N SER A 986 -130.11 -6.47 21.00
CA SER A 986 -131.33 -6.55 21.82
C SER A 986 -131.12 -6.21 23.30
N ILE A 987 -129.86 -5.96 23.73
CA ILE A 987 -129.51 -5.62 25.12
C ILE A 987 -128.81 -4.26 25.20
N ASN A 988 -127.96 -3.90 24.23
CA ASN A 988 -127.28 -2.60 24.16
C ASN A 988 -127.28 -2.06 22.73
N GLY A 989 -128.07 -1.01 22.49
CA GLY A 989 -128.19 -0.37 21.19
C GLY A 989 -126.96 0.43 20.78
N SER A 990 -126.04 -0.18 20.04
CA SER A 990 -125.04 0.55 19.22
C SER A 990 -124.58 -0.29 18.03
N PHE A 991 -124.64 0.27 16.83
CA PHE A 991 -124.05 -0.32 15.62
C PHE A 991 -122.65 0.27 15.38
N PHE A 992 -121.66 -0.59 15.12
CA PHE A 992 -120.35 -0.19 14.62
C PHE A 992 -120.05 -0.95 13.31
N VAL A 993 -119.81 -0.20 12.23
CA VAL A 993 -119.45 -0.76 10.92
C VAL A 993 -117.93 -0.99 10.85
N PRO A 994 -117.43 -2.14 10.36
CA PRO A 994 -115.99 -2.36 10.18
C PRO A 994 -115.43 -1.57 9.00
N VAL A 995 -114.31 -0.87 9.20
CA VAL A 995 -113.60 -0.12 8.15
C VAL A 995 -112.83 -1.06 7.22
N THR A 996 -113.03 -0.91 5.91
CA THR A 996 -112.29 -1.65 4.87
C THR A 996 -110.93 -1.01 4.61
N PHE A 997 -109.85 -1.70 4.99
CA PHE A 997 -108.47 -1.27 4.70
C PHE A 997 -108.00 -1.71 3.30
N LEU A 998 -107.46 -0.76 2.52
CA LEU A 998 -106.78 -1.00 1.25
C LEU A 998 -105.33 -1.49 1.47
N PHE A 999 -104.83 -2.33 0.55
CA PHE A 999 -103.59 -3.09 0.74
C PHE A 999 -102.38 -2.54 -0.03
N SER A 1000 -101.18 -2.77 0.51
CA SER A 1000 -99.90 -2.54 -0.17
C SER A 1000 -98.90 -3.65 0.18
N PHE A 1001 -98.11 -4.12 -0.80
CA PHE A 1001 -97.32 -5.35 -0.72
C PHE A 1001 -95.90 -5.19 -0.13
N ARG A 1002 -95.58 -4.07 0.54
CA ARG A 1002 -94.24 -3.80 1.07
C ARG A 1002 -94.09 -4.26 2.53
N PHE A 1003 -93.63 -5.50 2.71
CA PHE A 1003 -93.22 -6.02 4.02
C PHE A 1003 -91.76 -5.67 4.32
N ALA A 1004 -91.48 -5.19 5.54
CA ALA A 1004 -90.14 -4.86 6.00
C ALA A 1004 -89.85 -5.50 7.37
N PRO A 1005 -88.59 -5.83 7.70
CA PRO A 1005 -88.23 -6.31 9.03
C PRO A 1005 -88.38 -5.24 10.12
N ASP A 1006 -88.57 -5.68 11.37
CA ASP A 1006 -88.91 -4.78 12.46
C ASP A 1006 -87.80 -3.78 12.86
N TRP A 1007 -86.54 -4.11 12.58
CA TRP A 1007 -85.39 -3.21 12.77
C TRP A 1007 -85.35 -2.02 11.80
N VAL A 1008 -86.24 -1.99 10.79
CA VAL A 1008 -86.40 -0.83 9.89
C VAL A 1008 -87.43 0.14 10.49
N LEU A 1009 -86.94 1.24 11.08
CA LEU A 1009 -87.73 2.23 11.83
C LEU A 1009 -88.50 3.26 10.96
N ARG A 1010 -89.02 2.87 9.79
CA ARG A 1010 -89.91 3.73 9.00
C ARG A 1010 -91.33 3.74 9.60
N ARG A 1011 -92.05 4.86 9.44
CA ARG A 1011 -93.43 5.02 9.99
C ARG A 1011 -94.47 4.17 9.26
N ASP A 1012 -94.15 3.72 8.05
CA ASP A 1012 -95.08 3.07 7.11
C ASP A 1012 -95.22 1.56 7.36
N LYS A 1013 -95.21 1.14 8.63
CA LYS A 1013 -95.35 -0.28 9.01
C LYS A 1013 -96.79 -0.76 8.82
N LEU A 1014 -97.03 -1.51 7.76
CA LEU A 1014 -98.21 -2.37 7.61
C LEU A 1014 -98.28 -3.35 8.79
N LYS A 1015 -99.47 -3.48 9.39
CA LYS A 1015 -99.75 -4.50 10.41
C LYS A 1015 -99.94 -5.85 9.74
N ASP A 1016 -99.49 -6.93 10.38
CA ASP A 1016 -99.75 -8.29 9.89
C ASP A 1016 -101.28 -8.51 9.75
N ILE A 1017 -101.74 -9.17 8.68
CA ILE A 1017 -103.17 -9.51 8.46
C ILE A 1017 -103.59 -10.50 9.55
N VAL A 1018 -104.55 -10.09 10.36
CA VAL A 1018 -105.11 -10.95 11.42
C VAL A 1018 -106.23 -11.86 10.88
N ASP A 1019 -106.81 -11.52 9.73
CA ASP A 1019 -107.89 -12.26 9.06
C ASP A 1019 -107.37 -13.50 8.28
N PRO A 1020 -107.76 -14.74 8.66
CA PRO A 1020 -107.41 -15.95 7.95
C PRO A 1020 -107.84 -15.96 6.47
N LEU A 1021 -109.00 -15.42 6.12
CA LEU A 1021 -109.52 -15.48 4.76
C LEU A 1021 -108.68 -14.62 3.80
N ARG A 1022 -108.40 -13.37 4.18
CA ARG A 1022 -107.49 -12.49 3.44
C ARG A 1022 -106.07 -13.05 3.36
N ALA A 1023 -105.60 -13.73 4.41
CA ALA A 1023 -104.27 -14.33 4.41
C ALA A 1023 -104.13 -15.48 3.37
N ILE A 1024 -105.14 -16.35 3.22
CA ILE A 1024 -105.12 -17.39 2.19
C ILE A 1024 -105.38 -16.83 0.77
N GLN A 1025 -106.22 -15.79 0.63
CA GLN A 1025 -106.39 -15.06 -0.63
C GLN A 1025 -105.07 -14.45 -1.11
N MET A 1026 -104.26 -13.90 -0.21
CA MET A 1026 -102.93 -13.36 -0.55
C MET A 1026 -102.00 -14.44 -1.12
N VAL A 1027 -102.01 -15.66 -0.59
CA VAL A 1027 -101.23 -16.80 -1.13
C VAL A 1027 -101.71 -17.15 -2.54
N ALA A 1028 -103.02 -17.27 -2.74
CA ALA A 1028 -103.59 -17.60 -4.04
C ALA A 1028 -103.32 -16.52 -5.10
N ASN A 1029 -103.45 -15.24 -4.74
CA ASN A 1029 -103.10 -14.11 -5.61
C ASN A 1029 -101.61 -14.13 -6.00
N THR A 1030 -100.72 -14.48 -5.06
CA THR A 1030 -99.28 -14.61 -5.33
C THR A 1030 -99.00 -15.71 -6.36
N LEU A 1031 -99.73 -16.83 -6.29
CA LEU A 1031 -99.67 -17.92 -7.26
C LEU A 1031 -100.50 -17.68 -8.54
N SER A 1032 -101.23 -16.55 -8.64
CA SER A 1032 -102.20 -16.24 -9.70
C SER A 1032 -103.28 -17.32 -9.89
N ILE A 1033 -103.74 -17.94 -8.79
CA ILE A 1033 -104.84 -18.90 -8.79
C ILE A 1033 -106.16 -18.13 -8.85
N VAL A 1034 -107.03 -18.47 -9.80
CA VAL A 1034 -108.43 -18.01 -9.82
C VAL A 1034 -109.18 -18.78 -8.71
N LEU A 1035 -109.74 -18.03 -7.75
CA LEU A 1035 -110.28 -18.55 -6.47
C LEU A 1035 -111.79 -18.74 -6.44
#